data_AF-A0A6L3W184-F1
#
_entry.id   AF-A0A6L3W184-F1
#
_cell.length_a   1.000
_cell.length_b   1.000
_cell.length_c   1.000
_cell.angle_alpha   90.00
_cell.angle_beta   90.00
_cell.angle_gamma   90.00
#
_symmetry.space_group_name_H-M   'P 1'
#
loop_
_entity.id
_entity.type
_entity.pdbx_description
1 polymer ?
#
loop_
_entity_poly.entity_id
_entity_poly.type
_entity_poly.pdbx_seq_one_letter_code
_entity_poly.pdbx_strand_id
1 'polypeptide(L)'
;MRIFIAGDSTAADYPSGQAPQAGWGQALARFLDVPVVNGAYPGASARSSIERLGMHDRIMSEIGAGDVLLICFGHNDPRHDQQRFGAPYGAYTSCLRRYVDGARSRDARPVLVTPVERRTPDGSSTHGEYPAAMRALAEAERVPLVDLQSASARRWRELGPDATRELFLWLGPHPNYPRGSADDTHFTAAGAIEVARLLLAEAGPLLPPAARIPDDLTWRTPVPVPSIDARTGGRRAEYATATPQEVGAVCRRAADLLPVLDEAGPRGRAALLDAMAAALDDRTDELVAAADAETALGGARLTGEAARTSGQLRLFAEVLREGSFLDVRIDSADPAAVPPKPDLRRMNVPLGVAGVFSASNFPFAFSVAGGDTASALAAGCTVVVKAHELHPETSVRTLGALRAGAAAAGLPEDVVQLVHGRDAGTALVQDGRVKAIGFTGSVRGGRYLHDLAMARPEPIPFYGELGSLNPLVVTPGAAKARLAEIAEGLAASVALGAGQFCVKPGLVLAPAGSGLADAMAGSFTGLAPQTLLGDGIRSAFTEGAAERASIPGLRTVATGRTGDGRQVAARLMAGPVSLLGSSELLLEECFGPMTVVLEYSGEADLADALAAAPGSLTVTLHSEPHEAGLAARLAAIARDRAGRLVFDGYPTGVTVGWAQQHGGPYPATTAPTTTSVGTAAIARFLRPVAYQDCPPPLLPPALRDDNPWRVPRRVDGTLVLPEAPPGGAC
;
A
#
# COMPACT_ATOMS: atom_id res chain seq x y z
N MET A 1 -23.16 -11.28 12.61
CA MET A 1 -23.81 -11.24 11.28
C MET A 1 -23.47 -9.94 10.61
N ARG A 2 -22.75 -10.01 9.49
CA ARG A 2 -22.47 -8.95 8.52
C ARG A 2 -23.14 -9.32 7.20
N ILE A 3 -23.36 -8.33 6.35
CA ILE A 3 -23.89 -8.55 4.99
C ILE A 3 -22.81 -8.19 3.98
N PHE A 4 -22.41 -9.15 3.18
CA PHE A 4 -21.50 -8.96 2.05
C PHE A 4 -22.30 -8.82 0.78
N ILE A 5 -21.82 -7.98 -0.14
CA ILE A 5 -22.42 -7.81 -1.47
C ILE A 5 -21.35 -8.13 -2.52
N ALA A 6 -21.60 -9.13 -3.35
CA ALA A 6 -20.88 -9.34 -4.60
C ALA A 6 -21.78 -8.87 -5.74
N GLY A 7 -21.36 -7.87 -6.52
CA GLY A 7 -22.19 -7.41 -7.61
C GLY A 7 -21.59 -6.39 -8.55
N ASP A 8 -22.43 -5.91 -9.46
CA ASP A 8 -22.06 -4.98 -10.53
C ASP A 8 -22.31 -3.49 -10.18
N SER A 9 -22.33 -2.64 -11.20
CA SER A 9 -22.42 -1.19 -11.05
C SER A 9 -23.72 -0.70 -10.41
N THR A 10 -24.80 -1.49 -10.45
CA THR A 10 -26.07 -1.09 -9.81
C THR A 10 -26.03 -1.23 -8.29
N ALA A 11 -25.16 -2.10 -7.77
CA ALA A 11 -24.98 -2.37 -6.35
C ALA A 11 -23.83 -1.56 -5.73
N ALA A 12 -22.88 -1.09 -6.53
CA ALA A 12 -21.61 -0.52 -6.08
C ALA A 12 -21.73 0.76 -5.23
N ASP A 13 -20.75 0.99 -4.36
CA ASP A 13 -20.55 2.27 -3.69
C ASP A 13 -19.98 3.29 -4.69
N TYR A 14 -20.60 4.47 -4.74
CA TYR A 14 -20.11 5.59 -5.53
C TYR A 14 -19.55 6.69 -4.63
N PRO A 15 -18.41 7.29 -5.00
CA PRO A 15 -17.88 8.42 -4.26
C PRO A 15 -18.75 9.66 -4.44
N SER A 16 -18.62 10.62 -3.52
CA SER A 16 -19.26 11.94 -3.64
C SER A 16 -18.98 12.64 -4.97
N GLY A 17 -17.85 12.33 -5.63
CA GLY A 17 -17.46 12.84 -6.97
C GLY A 17 -18.39 12.42 -8.08
N GLN A 18 -19.19 11.39 -7.85
CA GLN A 18 -20.19 10.89 -8.78
C GLN A 18 -21.61 11.17 -8.28
N ALA A 19 -21.81 11.93 -7.20
CA ALA A 19 -23.15 12.32 -6.78
C ALA A 19 -23.89 13.08 -7.91
N PRO A 20 -25.17 12.81 -8.18
CA PRO A 20 -26.09 12.03 -7.36
C PRO A 20 -26.12 10.52 -7.68
N GLN A 21 -25.19 9.98 -8.46
CA GLN A 21 -25.12 8.54 -8.72
C GLN A 21 -24.87 7.76 -7.42
N ALA A 22 -25.64 6.70 -7.22
CA ALA A 22 -25.54 5.80 -6.08
C ALA A 22 -25.96 4.37 -6.47
N GLY A 23 -25.42 3.38 -5.79
CA GLY A 23 -25.84 1.98 -5.92
C GLY A 23 -26.76 1.56 -4.79
N TRP A 24 -27.61 0.57 -5.03
CA TRP A 24 -28.52 0.09 -3.99
C TRP A 24 -27.78 -0.56 -2.81
N GLY A 25 -26.57 -1.11 -3.01
CA GLY A 25 -25.75 -1.64 -1.92
C GLY A 25 -25.21 -0.54 -0.99
N GLN A 26 -24.89 0.62 -1.57
CA GLN A 26 -24.55 1.84 -0.82
C GLN A 26 -25.73 2.32 0.03
N ALA A 27 -26.95 2.26 -0.55
CA ALA A 27 -28.17 2.62 0.15
C ALA A 27 -28.52 1.62 1.25
N LEU A 28 -28.43 0.32 0.97
CA LEU A 28 -28.78 -0.77 1.89
C LEU A 28 -28.05 -0.65 3.24
N ALA A 29 -26.78 -0.22 3.22
CA ALA A 29 -25.97 0.03 4.41
C ALA A 29 -26.58 1.09 5.37
N ARG A 30 -27.54 1.89 4.91
CA ARG A 30 -28.23 2.92 5.72
C ARG A 30 -29.53 2.41 6.33
N PHE A 31 -30.07 1.31 5.82
CA PHE A 31 -31.29 0.71 6.34
C PHE A 31 -31.05 -0.24 7.50
N LEU A 32 -29.83 -0.75 7.67
CA LEU A 32 -29.53 -1.86 8.55
C LEU A 32 -28.54 -1.45 9.66
N ASP A 33 -28.78 -1.94 10.88
CA ASP A 33 -27.87 -1.77 12.03
C ASP A 33 -26.73 -2.80 12.06
N VAL A 34 -26.64 -3.65 11.04
CA VAL A 34 -25.53 -4.58 10.86
C VAL A 34 -24.54 -4.07 9.82
N PRO A 35 -23.23 -4.37 9.95
CA PRO A 35 -22.25 -3.93 8.97
C PRO A 35 -22.55 -4.49 7.57
N VAL A 36 -22.57 -3.61 6.56
CA VAL A 36 -22.65 -3.96 5.15
C VAL A 36 -21.28 -3.77 4.49
N VAL A 37 -20.67 -4.88 4.08
CA VAL A 37 -19.40 -4.93 3.34
C VAL A 37 -19.74 -4.99 1.85
N ASN A 38 -19.84 -3.82 1.23
CA ASN A 38 -20.17 -3.74 -0.19
C ASN A 38 -18.93 -4.04 -1.06
N GLY A 39 -18.90 -5.24 -1.63
CA GLY A 39 -17.85 -5.70 -2.52
C GLY A 39 -18.11 -5.39 -3.99
N ALA A 40 -19.30 -4.88 -4.34
CA ALA A 40 -19.70 -4.64 -5.73
C ALA A 40 -18.81 -3.60 -6.42
N TYR A 41 -18.61 -3.77 -7.73
CA TYR A 41 -17.66 -2.97 -8.50
C TYR A 41 -18.26 -2.50 -9.84
N PRO A 42 -18.14 -1.21 -10.22
CA PRO A 42 -18.67 -0.72 -11.48
C PRO A 42 -18.09 -1.45 -12.70
N GLY A 43 -18.96 -1.92 -13.59
CA GLY A 43 -18.56 -2.65 -14.81
C GLY A 43 -18.16 -4.12 -14.57
N ALA A 44 -18.29 -4.64 -13.35
CA ALA A 44 -18.07 -6.07 -13.09
C ALA A 44 -19.13 -6.94 -13.77
N SER A 45 -18.68 -8.06 -14.33
CA SER A 45 -19.49 -9.23 -14.69
C SER A 45 -19.22 -10.34 -13.69
N ALA A 46 -20.07 -11.39 -13.66
CA ALA A 46 -19.87 -12.51 -12.74
C ALA A 46 -18.46 -13.11 -12.91
N ARG A 47 -18.03 -13.33 -14.15
CA ARG A 47 -16.68 -13.84 -14.49
C ARG A 47 -15.56 -12.90 -14.05
N SER A 48 -15.62 -11.64 -14.46
CA SER A 48 -14.52 -10.72 -14.20
C SER A 48 -14.36 -10.34 -12.74
N SER A 49 -15.45 -10.42 -11.96
CA SER A 49 -15.39 -10.27 -10.51
C SER A 49 -14.42 -11.29 -9.88
N ILE A 50 -14.31 -12.48 -10.47
CA ILE A 50 -13.44 -13.54 -9.98
C ILE A 50 -12.06 -13.47 -10.64
N GLU A 51 -12.01 -13.51 -11.96
CA GLU A 51 -10.76 -13.73 -12.71
C GLU A 51 -9.83 -12.52 -12.75
N ARG A 52 -10.38 -11.30 -12.64
CA ARG A 52 -9.63 -10.05 -12.85
C ARG A 52 -9.65 -9.13 -11.64
N LEU A 53 -10.81 -9.01 -10.99
CA LEU A 53 -10.99 -8.04 -9.90
C LEU A 53 -10.67 -8.62 -8.52
N GLY A 54 -10.45 -9.93 -8.39
CA GLY A 54 -10.20 -10.59 -7.11
C GLY A 54 -11.32 -10.39 -6.08
N MET A 55 -12.53 -10.04 -6.52
CA MET A 55 -13.67 -9.71 -5.65
C MET A 55 -14.09 -10.93 -4.83
N HIS A 56 -14.14 -12.09 -5.49
CA HIS A 56 -14.44 -13.36 -4.84
C HIS A 56 -13.46 -13.63 -3.71
N ASP A 57 -12.16 -13.64 -4.00
CA ASP A 57 -11.14 -14.01 -3.01
C ASP A 57 -11.11 -13.00 -1.85
N ARG A 58 -11.35 -11.71 -2.13
CA ARG A 58 -11.50 -10.69 -1.10
C ARG A 58 -12.68 -10.99 -0.16
N ILE A 59 -13.87 -11.23 -0.70
CA ILE A 59 -15.06 -11.54 0.11
C ILE A 59 -14.81 -12.82 0.90
N MET A 60 -14.27 -13.85 0.25
CA MET A 60 -13.95 -15.13 0.88
C MET A 60 -12.86 -15.00 1.97
N SER A 61 -11.94 -14.04 1.88
CA SER A 61 -10.96 -13.82 2.96
C SER A 61 -11.56 -13.21 4.24
N GLU A 62 -12.77 -12.66 4.17
CA GLU A 62 -13.37 -11.89 5.26
C GLU A 62 -14.69 -12.45 5.78
N ILE A 63 -15.48 -13.12 4.93
CA ILE A 63 -16.78 -13.68 5.29
C ILE A 63 -16.63 -14.90 6.20
N GLY A 64 -17.50 -15.02 7.20
CA GLY A 64 -17.45 -16.13 8.15
C GLY A 64 -18.83 -16.58 8.63
N ALA A 65 -18.82 -17.43 9.66
CA ALA A 65 -20.00 -18.10 10.15
C ALA A 65 -21.12 -17.11 10.54
N GLY A 66 -22.33 -17.34 10.02
CA GLY A 66 -23.50 -16.52 10.31
C GLY A 66 -23.57 -15.17 9.59
N ASP A 67 -22.67 -14.91 8.63
CA ASP A 67 -22.79 -13.78 7.70
C ASP A 67 -23.72 -14.11 6.52
N VAL A 68 -24.19 -13.09 5.81
CA VAL A 68 -25.01 -13.22 4.59
C VAL A 68 -24.23 -12.69 3.40
N LEU A 69 -24.23 -13.41 2.27
CA LEU A 69 -23.67 -12.95 1.01
C LEU A 69 -24.77 -12.74 -0.03
N LEU A 70 -25.02 -11.49 -0.40
CA LEU A 70 -25.88 -11.11 -1.53
C LEU A 70 -25.07 -11.16 -2.83
N ILE A 71 -25.52 -11.96 -3.80
CA ILE A 71 -24.83 -12.15 -5.08
C ILE A 71 -25.73 -11.60 -6.20
N CYS A 72 -25.35 -10.46 -6.79
CA CYS A 72 -26.14 -9.72 -7.76
C CYS A 72 -25.31 -9.36 -9.01
N PHE A 73 -25.42 -10.18 -10.05
CA PHE A 73 -24.81 -9.95 -11.36
C PHE A 73 -25.86 -10.07 -12.46
N GLY A 74 -25.49 -9.69 -13.69
CA GLY A 74 -26.36 -9.77 -14.86
C GLY A 74 -26.47 -8.48 -15.67
N HIS A 75 -26.05 -7.30 -15.18
CA HIS A 75 -26.11 -6.09 -16.01
C HIS A 75 -25.03 -6.05 -17.09
N ASN A 76 -23.84 -6.57 -16.81
CA ASN A 76 -22.70 -6.49 -17.74
C ASN A 76 -22.47 -7.78 -18.51
N ASP A 77 -23.06 -8.88 -18.06
CA ASP A 77 -22.93 -10.22 -18.65
C ASP A 77 -23.56 -10.34 -20.06
N PRO A 78 -24.65 -9.62 -20.42
CA PRO A 78 -25.20 -9.65 -21.79
C PRO A 78 -24.41 -8.90 -22.87
N ARG A 79 -23.30 -8.22 -22.57
CA ARG A 79 -22.58 -7.40 -23.57
C ARG A 79 -21.94 -8.26 -24.67
N HIS A 80 -21.92 -7.73 -25.92
CA HIS A 80 -21.74 -8.37 -27.24
C HIS A 80 -20.56 -9.35 -27.52
N ASP A 81 -19.84 -9.83 -26.51
CA ASP A 81 -18.77 -10.82 -26.66
C ASP A 81 -19.02 -12.04 -25.75
N GLN A 82 -19.75 -13.04 -26.26
CA GLN A 82 -20.06 -14.26 -25.52
C GLN A 82 -18.81 -15.06 -25.09
N GLN A 83 -17.66 -14.88 -25.75
CA GLN A 83 -16.39 -15.48 -25.29
C GLN A 83 -15.89 -14.82 -23.99
N ARG A 84 -16.09 -13.51 -23.83
CA ARG A 84 -15.68 -12.75 -22.63
C ARG A 84 -16.64 -12.87 -21.45
N PHE A 85 -17.96 -12.91 -21.68
CA PHE A 85 -18.94 -12.71 -20.59
C PHE A 85 -19.72 -13.97 -20.15
N GLY A 86 -19.68 -15.05 -20.94
CA GLY A 86 -20.17 -16.37 -20.53
C GLY A 86 -21.67 -16.59 -20.71
N ALA A 87 -22.06 -17.71 -21.32
CA ALA A 87 -23.48 -18.04 -21.55
C ALA A 87 -24.29 -18.14 -20.23
N PRO A 88 -25.59 -17.73 -20.21
CA PRO A 88 -26.43 -17.71 -19.01
C PRO A 88 -26.41 -19.02 -18.22
N TYR A 89 -26.65 -20.15 -18.89
CA TYR A 89 -26.68 -21.49 -18.28
C TYR A 89 -25.30 -22.18 -18.21
N GLY A 90 -24.21 -21.45 -18.41
CA GLY A 90 -22.84 -21.97 -18.45
C GLY A 90 -21.90 -21.23 -17.51
N ALA A 91 -21.00 -20.42 -18.07
CA ALA A 91 -19.98 -19.74 -17.29
C ALA A 91 -20.56 -18.72 -16.29
N TYR A 92 -21.70 -18.10 -16.60
CA TYR A 92 -22.38 -17.19 -15.66
C TYR A 92 -22.83 -17.91 -14.38
N THR A 93 -23.68 -18.95 -14.50
CA THR A 93 -24.14 -19.72 -13.33
C THR A 93 -22.99 -20.44 -12.62
N SER A 94 -21.94 -20.83 -13.34
CA SER A 94 -20.72 -21.40 -12.75
C SER A 94 -19.97 -20.39 -11.87
N CYS A 95 -19.90 -19.12 -12.29
CA CYS A 95 -19.33 -18.06 -11.44
C CYS A 95 -20.19 -17.78 -10.20
N LEU A 96 -21.52 -17.74 -10.35
CA LEU A 96 -22.42 -17.59 -9.21
C LEU A 96 -22.28 -18.75 -8.22
N ARG A 97 -22.17 -19.99 -8.72
CA ARG A 97 -21.95 -21.19 -7.89
C ARG A 97 -20.66 -21.08 -7.08
N ARG A 98 -19.57 -20.53 -7.63
CA ARG A 98 -18.32 -20.31 -6.87
C ARG A 98 -18.55 -19.43 -5.63
N TYR A 99 -19.32 -18.35 -5.76
CA TYR A 99 -19.68 -17.52 -4.59
C TYR A 99 -20.58 -18.26 -3.60
N VAL A 100 -21.54 -19.06 -4.08
CA VAL A 100 -22.42 -19.89 -3.24
C VAL A 100 -21.61 -20.89 -2.42
N ASP A 101 -20.73 -21.65 -3.09
CA ASP A 101 -19.88 -22.66 -2.47
C ASP A 101 -18.87 -22.02 -1.51
N GLY A 102 -18.27 -20.90 -1.93
CA GLY A 102 -17.36 -20.11 -1.11
C GLY A 102 -17.99 -19.64 0.21
N ALA A 103 -19.22 -19.12 0.16
CA ALA A 103 -19.96 -18.72 1.35
C ALA A 103 -20.31 -19.92 2.24
N ARG A 104 -20.81 -21.01 1.66
CA ARG A 104 -21.15 -22.24 2.40
C ARG A 104 -19.95 -22.85 3.11
N SER A 105 -18.79 -22.87 2.46
CA SER A 105 -17.54 -23.38 3.05
C SER A 105 -17.06 -22.58 4.26
N ARG A 106 -17.67 -21.42 4.53
CA ARG A 106 -17.36 -20.50 5.63
C ARG A 106 -18.54 -20.35 6.60
N ASP A 107 -19.51 -21.25 6.54
CA ASP A 107 -20.75 -21.22 7.32
C ASP A 107 -21.55 -19.92 7.16
N ALA A 108 -21.39 -19.24 6.02
CA ALA A 108 -22.15 -18.06 5.64
C ALA A 108 -23.34 -18.44 4.75
N ARG A 109 -24.40 -17.63 4.79
CA ARG A 109 -25.62 -17.84 4.02
C ARG A 109 -25.58 -17.11 2.68
N PRO A 110 -25.40 -17.80 1.54
CA PRO A 110 -25.53 -17.17 0.22
C PRO A 110 -27.00 -16.86 -0.08
N VAL A 111 -27.24 -15.75 -0.78
CA VAL A 111 -28.53 -15.33 -1.31
C VAL A 111 -28.31 -14.80 -2.71
N LEU A 112 -29.01 -15.38 -3.69
CA LEU A 112 -28.98 -14.90 -5.07
C LEU A 112 -29.96 -13.74 -5.20
N VAL A 113 -29.55 -12.67 -5.90
CA VAL A 113 -30.37 -11.48 -6.14
C VAL A 113 -30.40 -11.24 -7.64
N THR A 114 -31.58 -11.32 -8.26
CA THR A 114 -31.70 -11.07 -9.71
C THR A 114 -31.31 -9.61 -10.02
N PRO A 115 -30.75 -9.32 -11.22
CA PRO A 115 -30.39 -7.94 -11.56
C PRO A 115 -31.63 -7.06 -11.60
N VAL A 116 -31.50 -5.84 -11.09
CA VAL A 116 -32.58 -4.82 -11.11
C VAL A 116 -32.89 -4.42 -12.56
N GLU A 117 -34.17 -4.22 -12.90
CA GLU A 117 -34.52 -3.82 -14.28
C GLU A 117 -33.98 -2.44 -14.63
N ARG A 118 -33.52 -2.31 -15.88
CA ARG A 118 -33.21 -1.01 -16.47
C ARG A 118 -34.50 -0.26 -16.77
N ARG A 119 -34.39 1.06 -16.86
CA ARG A 119 -35.49 1.89 -17.35
C ARG A 119 -35.67 1.65 -18.86
N THR A 120 -36.84 1.19 -19.27
CA THR A 120 -37.24 1.10 -20.67
C THR A 120 -38.56 1.83 -20.88
N PRO A 121 -38.77 2.50 -22.03
CA PRO A 121 -40.02 3.21 -22.29
C PRO A 121 -41.26 2.30 -22.29
N ASP A 122 -41.08 1.03 -22.65
CA ASP A 122 -42.13 0.02 -22.79
C ASP A 122 -42.18 -1.02 -21.65
N GLY A 123 -41.25 -0.92 -20.68
CA GLY A 123 -41.15 -1.88 -19.58
C GLY A 123 -40.64 -3.26 -19.99
N SER A 124 -39.99 -3.38 -21.16
CA SER A 124 -39.36 -4.61 -21.62
C SER A 124 -38.17 -5.03 -20.75
N SER A 125 -37.97 -6.34 -20.59
CA SER A 125 -36.83 -6.94 -19.87
C SER A 125 -35.53 -6.74 -20.62
N THR A 126 -34.48 -6.32 -19.91
CA THR A 126 -33.22 -5.90 -20.54
C THR A 126 -32.04 -6.85 -20.35
N HIS A 127 -32.21 -7.91 -19.57
CA HIS A 127 -31.13 -8.83 -19.18
C HIS A 127 -31.20 -10.20 -19.86
N GLY A 128 -32.07 -10.38 -20.86
CA GLY A 128 -32.21 -11.65 -21.58
C GLY A 128 -32.50 -12.83 -20.64
N GLU A 129 -31.83 -13.97 -20.85
CA GLU A 129 -32.05 -15.20 -20.06
C GLU A 129 -31.29 -15.23 -18.72
N TYR A 130 -30.44 -14.25 -18.41
CA TYR A 130 -29.59 -14.27 -17.20
C TYR A 130 -30.39 -14.32 -15.90
N PRO A 131 -31.50 -13.57 -15.71
CA PRO A 131 -32.34 -13.72 -14.53
C PRO A 131 -33.00 -15.11 -14.45
N ALA A 132 -33.45 -15.67 -15.58
CA ALA A 132 -34.03 -17.01 -15.63
C ALA A 132 -32.99 -18.09 -15.25
N ALA A 133 -31.76 -17.96 -15.74
CA ALA A 133 -30.64 -18.84 -15.39
C ALA A 133 -30.28 -18.75 -13.89
N MET A 134 -30.31 -17.55 -13.30
CA MET A 134 -30.11 -17.39 -11.86
C MET A 134 -31.25 -18.01 -11.05
N ARG A 135 -32.51 -17.85 -11.46
CA ARG A 135 -33.67 -18.52 -10.81
C ARG A 135 -33.51 -20.04 -10.84
N ALA A 136 -33.16 -20.60 -12.01
CA ALA A 136 -32.92 -22.03 -12.16
C ALA A 136 -31.76 -22.52 -11.27
N LEU A 137 -30.68 -21.73 -11.15
CA LEU A 137 -29.57 -22.04 -10.24
C LEU A 137 -30.01 -22.01 -8.77
N ALA A 138 -30.80 -21.02 -8.36
CA ALA A 138 -31.30 -20.90 -7.00
C ALA A 138 -32.12 -22.13 -6.59
N GLU A 139 -33.00 -22.60 -7.48
CA GLU A 139 -33.77 -23.83 -7.29
C GLU A 139 -32.88 -25.06 -7.22
N ALA A 140 -31.97 -25.23 -8.20
CA ALA A 140 -31.07 -26.38 -8.27
C ALA A 140 -30.15 -26.50 -7.04
N GLU A 141 -29.59 -25.37 -6.59
CA GLU A 141 -28.67 -25.31 -5.46
C GLU A 141 -29.39 -25.16 -4.12
N ARG A 142 -30.72 -24.99 -4.10
CA ARG A 142 -31.51 -24.66 -2.90
C ARG A 142 -30.96 -23.43 -2.15
N VAL A 143 -30.66 -22.38 -2.90
CA VAL A 143 -30.19 -21.09 -2.38
C VAL A 143 -31.37 -20.12 -2.36
N PRO A 144 -31.60 -19.36 -1.26
CA PRO A 144 -32.62 -18.33 -1.26
C PRO A 144 -32.43 -17.31 -2.38
N LEU A 145 -33.53 -16.87 -2.98
CA LEU A 145 -33.54 -15.90 -4.07
C LEU A 145 -34.36 -14.66 -3.69
N VAL A 146 -33.80 -13.48 -3.94
CA VAL A 146 -34.52 -12.21 -3.94
C VAL A 146 -34.79 -11.82 -5.40
N ASP A 147 -36.06 -11.84 -5.82
CA ASP A 147 -36.41 -11.54 -7.21
C ASP A 147 -36.58 -10.03 -7.47
N LEU A 148 -35.45 -9.32 -7.36
CA LEU A 148 -35.38 -7.88 -7.54
C LEU A 148 -35.72 -7.43 -8.97
N GLN A 149 -35.45 -8.25 -9.99
CA GLN A 149 -35.88 -8.00 -11.37
C GLN A 149 -37.40 -7.84 -11.44
N SER A 150 -38.16 -8.83 -10.94
CA SER A 150 -39.63 -8.78 -10.99
C SER A 150 -40.19 -7.63 -10.16
N ALA A 151 -39.61 -7.38 -8.98
CA ALA A 151 -40.04 -6.29 -8.09
C ALA A 151 -39.82 -4.91 -8.71
N SER A 152 -38.63 -4.68 -9.27
CA SER A 152 -38.32 -3.42 -9.96
C SER A 152 -39.12 -3.24 -11.25
N ALA A 153 -39.33 -4.29 -12.04
CA ALA A 153 -40.18 -4.23 -13.23
C ALA A 153 -41.64 -3.83 -12.92
N ARG A 154 -42.20 -4.30 -11.80
CA ARG A 154 -43.53 -3.86 -11.32
C ARG A 154 -43.48 -2.38 -10.94
N ARG A 155 -42.47 -1.99 -10.16
CA ARG A 155 -42.32 -0.63 -9.66
C ARG A 155 -42.15 0.40 -10.78
N TRP A 156 -41.34 0.10 -11.79
CA TRP A 156 -41.13 0.98 -12.94
C TRP A 156 -42.42 1.16 -13.75
N ARG A 157 -43.23 0.09 -13.92
CA ARG A 157 -44.53 0.17 -14.59
C ARG A 157 -45.56 0.99 -13.81
N GLU A 158 -45.58 0.87 -12.49
CA GLU A 158 -46.47 1.66 -11.62
C GLU A 158 -46.14 3.16 -11.65
N LEU A 159 -44.85 3.50 -11.66
CA LEU A 159 -44.39 4.89 -11.72
C LEU A 159 -44.53 5.51 -13.11
N GLY A 160 -44.40 4.70 -14.16
CA GLY A 160 -44.42 5.16 -15.54
C GLY A 160 -43.10 5.81 -16.00
N PRO A 161 -42.98 6.13 -17.30
CA PRO A 161 -41.73 6.53 -17.92
C PRO A 161 -41.21 7.90 -17.47
N ASP A 162 -42.09 8.80 -17.03
CA ASP A 162 -41.68 10.14 -16.58
C ASP A 162 -41.17 10.12 -15.14
N ALA A 163 -41.93 9.55 -14.19
CA ALA A 163 -41.53 9.52 -12.78
C ALA A 163 -40.28 8.66 -12.53
N THR A 164 -40.06 7.62 -13.35
CA THR A 164 -38.82 6.81 -13.27
C THR A 164 -37.56 7.63 -13.56
N ARG A 165 -37.63 8.77 -14.27
CA ARG A 165 -36.45 9.63 -14.49
C ARG A 165 -35.89 10.22 -13.20
N GLU A 166 -36.69 10.36 -12.16
CA GLU A 166 -36.20 10.88 -10.86
C GLU A 166 -35.33 9.84 -10.12
N LEU A 167 -35.51 8.56 -10.44
CA LEU A 167 -34.84 7.43 -9.79
C LEU A 167 -33.59 6.98 -10.55
N PHE A 168 -33.58 7.12 -11.86
CA PHE A 168 -32.42 6.83 -12.71
C PHE A 168 -31.55 8.07 -12.90
N LEU A 169 -30.30 7.91 -13.33
CA LEU A 169 -29.33 9.00 -13.51
C LEU A 169 -29.64 9.81 -14.78
N TRP A 170 -30.81 10.45 -14.74
CA TRP A 170 -31.37 11.38 -15.70
C TRP A 170 -31.32 12.77 -15.08
N LEU A 171 -30.34 13.56 -15.50
CA LEU A 171 -30.02 14.85 -14.92
C LEU A 171 -29.83 15.88 -16.03
N GLY A 172 -30.34 17.10 -15.79
CA GLY A 172 -29.80 18.28 -16.46
C GLY A 172 -28.35 18.56 -16.01
N PRO A 173 -27.74 19.65 -16.47
CA PRO A 173 -26.40 20.06 -16.01
C PRO A 173 -26.30 20.06 -14.48
N HIS A 174 -25.33 19.32 -13.95
CA HIS A 174 -25.05 19.15 -12.52
C HIS A 174 -23.55 19.38 -12.27
N PRO A 175 -23.10 19.85 -11.10
CA PRO A 175 -21.68 20.07 -10.82
C PRO A 175 -20.76 18.87 -11.13
N ASN A 176 -21.22 17.65 -10.84
CA ASN A 176 -20.49 16.41 -11.17
C ASN A 176 -20.83 15.84 -12.57
N TYR A 177 -21.88 16.34 -13.22
CA TYR A 177 -22.29 15.97 -14.58
C TYR A 177 -22.54 17.25 -15.41
N PRO A 178 -21.49 17.98 -15.81
CA PRO A 178 -21.66 19.32 -16.41
C PRO A 178 -22.48 19.34 -17.70
N ARG A 179 -22.53 18.20 -18.41
CA ARG A 179 -23.33 18.00 -19.62
C ARG A 179 -24.69 17.33 -19.35
N GLY A 180 -25.05 17.12 -18.09
CA GLY A 180 -26.14 16.25 -17.68
C GLY A 180 -25.84 14.76 -17.92
N SER A 181 -26.85 13.93 -17.67
CA SER A 181 -26.82 12.48 -17.90
C SER A 181 -28.19 12.00 -18.33
N ALA A 182 -28.25 10.98 -19.18
CA ALA A 182 -29.47 10.28 -19.56
C ALA A 182 -29.18 8.77 -19.53
N ASP A 183 -28.98 8.26 -18.31
CA ASP A 183 -28.56 6.88 -18.05
C ASP A 183 -29.72 6.09 -17.45
N ASP A 184 -30.20 5.11 -18.23
CA ASP A 184 -31.31 4.22 -17.89
C ASP A 184 -30.91 3.00 -17.03
N THR A 185 -29.69 3.00 -16.48
CA THR A 185 -29.11 1.87 -15.74
C THR A 185 -28.73 2.23 -14.32
N HIS A 186 -28.04 3.36 -14.14
CA HIS A 186 -27.56 3.78 -12.83
C HIS A 186 -28.58 4.68 -12.13
N PHE A 187 -28.55 4.69 -10.80
CA PHE A 187 -29.56 5.38 -10.00
C PHE A 187 -29.06 6.72 -9.47
N THR A 188 -29.99 7.64 -9.24
CA THR A 188 -29.77 8.71 -8.26
C THR A 188 -29.78 8.15 -6.83
N ALA A 189 -29.47 8.96 -5.83
CA ALA A 189 -29.67 8.59 -4.43
C ALA A 189 -31.09 8.09 -4.14
N ALA A 190 -32.11 8.77 -4.67
CA ALA A 190 -33.51 8.39 -4.50
C ALA A 190 -33.80 7.01 -5.12
N GLY A 191 -33.28 6.75 -6.33
CA GLY A 191 -33.43 5.44 -6.95
C GLY A 191 -32.71 4.32 -6.21
N ALA A 192 -31.50 4.58 -5.70
CA ALA A 192 -30.75 3.60 -4.92
C ALA A 192 -31.49 3.25 -3.61
N ILE A 193 -32.09 4.23 -2.93
CA ILE A 193 -32.97 4.02 -1.76
C ILE A 193 -34.18 3.16 -2.17
N GLU A 194 -34.83 3.49 -3.28
CA GLU A 194 -36.02 2.78 -3.72
C GLU A 194 -35.73 1.31 -4.04
N VAL A 195 -34.61 1.03 -4.74
CA VAL A 195 -34.19 -0.33 -5.03
C VAL A 195 -33.79 -1.08 -3.76
N ALA A 196 -33.15 -0.41 -2.79
CA ALA A 196 -32.87 -1.01 -1.48
C ALA A 196 -34.16 -1.35 -0.70
N ARG A 197 -35.22 -0.52 -0.79
CA ARG A 197 -36.54 -0.84 -0.22
C ARG A 197 -37.15 -2.07 -0.87
N LEU A 198 -37.12 -2.16 -2.20
CA LEU A 198 -37.62 -3.32 -2.94
C LEU A 198 -36.86 -4.60 -2.52
N LEU A 199 -35.53 -4.51 -2.42
CA LEU A 199 -34.70 -5.62 -1.99
C LEU A 199 -35.06 -6.09 -0.57
N LEU A 200 -35.23 -5.17 0.38
CA LEU A 200 -35.60 -5.52 1.76
C LEU A 200 -37.01 -6.11 1.85
N ALA A 201 -37.96 -5.58 1.08
CA ALA A 201 -39.32 -6.09 1.03
C ALA A 201 -39.37 -7.54 0.48
N GLU A 202 -38.63 -7.81 -0.60
CA GLU A 202 -38.56 -9.14 -1.21
C GLU A 202 -37.69 -10.13 -0.39
N ALA A 203 -36.67 -9.64 0.32
CA ALA A 203 -35.80 -10.49 1.14
C ALA A 203 -36.50 -11.02 2.41
N GLY A 204 -37.46 -10.28 2.97
CA GLY A 204 -38.18 -10.67 4.19
C GLY A 204 -37.21 -11.08 5.31
N PRO A 205 -37.35 -12.28 5.92
CA PRO A 205 -36.50 -12.72 7.04
C PRO A 205 -35.07 -13.12 6.64
N LEU A 206 -34.71 -13.06 5.35
CA LEU A 206 -33.34 -13.32 4.89
C LEU A 206 -32.35 -12.21 5.29
N LEU A 207 -32.87 -11.03 5.58
CA LEU A 207 -32.09 -9.88 6.06
C LEU A 207 -32.68 -9.41 7.40
N PRO A 208 -31.87 -8.76 8.25
CA PRO A 208 -32.40 -8.12 9.44
C PRO A 208 -33.43 -7.05 9.04
N PRO A 209 -34.44 -6.80 9.91
CA PRO A 209 -35.42 -5.75 9.67
C PRO A 209 -34.72 -4.40 9.50
N ALA A 210 -35.29 -3.54 8.66
CA ALA A 210 -34.79 -2.17 8.50
C ALA A 210 -34.88 -1.43 9.84
N ALA A 211 -33.75 -0.93 10.33
CA ALA A 211 -33.65 -0.12 11.52
C ALA A 211 -34.05 1.35 11.27
N ARG A 212 -33.83 1.83 10.03
CA ARG A 212 -34.19 3.19 9.59
C ARG A 212 -34.54 3.18 8.10
N ILE A 213 -35.42 4.10 7.69
CA ILE A 213 -35.64 4.43 6.28
C ILE A 213 -35.07 5.83 6.06
N PRO A 214 -33.94 5.97 5.35
CA PRO A 214 -33.42 7.28 5.00
C PRO A 214 -34.28 7.95 3.91
N ASP A 215 -34.52 9.25 4.05
CA ASP A 215 -35.16 10.09 3.01
C ASP A 215 -34.13 10.61 1.99
N ASP A 216 -32.84 10.54 2.32
CA ASP A 216 -31.70 10.92 1.49
C ASP A 216 -30.52 9.94 1.64
N LEU A 217 -29.66 9.84 0.61
CA LEU A 217 -28.35 9.20 0.78
C LEU A 217 -27.32 10.30 0.97
N THR A 218 -26.83 10.44 2.19
CA THR A 218 -25.53 11.06 2.40
C THR A 218 -24.47 10.08 1.88
N TRP A 219 -23.82 10.38 0.74
CA TRP A 219 -22.58 9.70 0.32
C TRP A 219 -21.66 9.60 1.52
N ARG A 220 -21.18 8.37 1.84
CA ARG A 220 -20.56 7.99 3.11
C ARG A 220 -19.98 9.19 3.84
N THR A 221 -20.55 9.54 4.99
CA THR A 221 -19.98 10.57 5.85
C THR A 221 -18.51 10.22 6.09
N PRO A 222 -17.57 11.12 5.78
CA PRO A 222 -16.17 10.99 6.19
C PRO A 222 -16.11 10.47 7.64
N VAL A 223 -15.68 9.23 7.85
CA VAL A 223 -15.54 8.69 9.21
C VAL A 223 -14.23 9.27 9.73
N PRO A 224 -14.24 10.13 10.77
CA PRO A 224 -13.02 10.69 11.29
C PRO A 224 -12.04 9.60 11.70
N VAL A 225 -10.75 9.84 11.49
CA VAL A 225 -9.68 8.96 11.96
C VAL A 225 -9.37 9.34 13.42
N PRO A 226 -9.64 8.47 14.39
CA PRO A 226 -9.29 8.75 15.77
C PRO A 226 -7.78 8.57 15.99
N SER A 227 -7.18 9.50 16.73
CA SER A 227 -5.91 9.26 17.43
C SER A 227 -6.20 8.40 18.65
N ILE A 228 -5.53 7.25 18.74
CA ILE A 228 -5.73 6.25 19.79
C ILE A 228 -4.41 6.09 20.53
N ASP A 229 -4.46 6.11 21.87
CA ASP A 229 -3.32 5.71 22.68
C ASP A 229 -3.11 4.19 22.55
N ALA A 230 -1.98 3.76 21.99
CA ALA A 230 -1.74 2.35 21.68
C ALA A 230 -1.73 1.45 22.93
N ARG A 231 -1.29 1.98 24.08
CA ARG A 231 -1.20 1.23 25.34
C ARG A 231 -2.58 1.01 25.94
N THR A 232 -3.41 2.04 25.99
CA THR A 232 -4.70 2.03 26.71
C THR A 232 -5.91 1.76 25.81
N GLY A 233 -5.80 2.05 24.51
CA GLY A 233 -6.94 2.09 23.58
C GLY A 233 -7.81 3.35 23.72
N GLY A 234 -7.42 4.29 24.59
CA GLY A 234 -8.15 5.55 24.81
C GLY A 234 -8.09 6.47 23.59
N ARG A 235 -9.22 7.11 23.26
CA ARG A 235 -9.27 8.12 22.19
C ARG A 235 -8.71 9.45 22.69
N ARG A 236 -7.91 10.12 21.84
CA ARG A 236 -7.27 11.41 22.15
C ARG A 236 -7.83 12.56 21.33
N ALA A 237 -7.89 12.40 20.00
CA ALA A 237 -8.37 13.39 19.04
C ALA A 237 -9.01 12.70 17.83
N GLU A 238 -9.71 13.44 16.98
CA GLU A 238 -10.28 12.93 15.72
C GLU A 238 -9.93 13.85 14.55
N TYR A 239 -9.59 13.24 13.41
CA TYR A 239 -9.13 13.94 12.21
C TYR A 239 -10.06 13.65 11.04
N ALA A 240 -10.54 14.70 10.37
CA ALA A 240 -11.43 14.55 9.22
C ALA A 240 -10.75 13.80 8.06
N THR A 241 -11.47 12.85 7.46
CA THR A 241 -11.01 12.19 6.23
C THR A 241 -11.34 13.00 5.00
N ALA A 242 -10.50 12.92 3.97
CA ALA A 242 -10.72 13.61 2.71
C ALA A 242 -11.60 12.78 1.76
N THR A 243 -12.58 13.43 1.18
CA THR A 243 -13.33 12.94 0.02
C THR A 243 -12.45 12.95 -1.24
N PRO A 244 -12.80 12.18 -2.28
CA PRO A 244 -12.06 12.22 -3.54
C PRO A 244 -11.96 13.61 -4.19
N GLN A 245 -12.96 14.49 -4.01
CA GLN A 245 -12.88 15.86 -4.51
C GLN A 245 -11.89 16.72 -3.74
N GLU A 246 -11.83 16.57 -2.42
CA GLU A 246 -10.85 17.26 -1.59
C GLU A 246 -9.43 16.80 -1.92
N VAL A 247 -9.22 15.49 -2.14
CA VAL A 247 -7.96 14.95 -2.66
C VAL A 247 -7.63 15.59 -4.02
N GLY A 248 -8.60 15.63 -4.94
CA GLY A 248 -8.39 16.28 -6.24
C GLY A 248 -8.04 17.77 -6.13
N ALA A 249 -8.59 18.49 -5.13
CA ALA A 249 -8.24 19.89 -4.87
C ALA A 249 -6.82 20.05 -4.29
N VAL A 250 -6.43 19.16 -3.38
CA VAL A 250 -5.06 19.07 -2.84
C VAL A 250 -4.05 18.80 -3.97
N CYS A 251 -4.33 17.82 -4.83
CA CYS A 251 -3.49 17.47 -5.97
C CYS A 251 -3.38 18.61 -7.00
N ARG A 252 -4.44 19.40 -7.21
CA ARG A 252 -4.37 20.62 -8.04
C ARG A 252 -3.40 21.64 -7.46
N ARG A 253 -3.56 22.00 -6.18
CA ARG A 253 -2.64 22.95 -5.52
C ARG A 253 -1.20 22.46 -5.55
N ALA A 254 -0.97 21.17 -5.33
CA ALA A 254 0.37 20.59 -5.42
C ALA A 254 0.97 20.74 -6.83
N ALA A 255 0.17 20.54 -7.88
CA ALA A 255 0.61 20.72 -9.26
C ALA A 255 0.92 22.19 -9.59
N ASP A 256 0.10 23.12 -9.10
CA ASP A 256 0.26 24.57 -9.32
C ASP A 256 1.56 25.12 -8.69
N LEU A 257 2.12 24.42 -7.70
CA LEU A 257 3.36 24.78 -7.00
C LEU A 257 4.63 24.20 -7.61
N LEU A 258 4.54 23.33 -8.63
CA LEU A 258 5.71 22.74 -9.29
C LEU A 258 6.68 23.80 -9.87
N PRO A 259 6.21 24.86 -10.57
CA PRO A 259 7.11 25.89 -11.10
C PRO A 259 7.95 26.57 -10.02
N VAL A 260 7.42 26.73 -8.80
CA VAL A 260 8.13 27.37 -7.69
C VAL A 260 9.35 26.54 -7.26
N LEU A 261 9.22 25.21 -7.21
CA LEU A 261 10.35 24.32 -6.88
C LEU A 261 11.37 24.20 -8.01
N ASP A 262 10.94 24.40 -9.26
CA ASP A 262 11.81 24.46 -10.42
C ASP A 262 12.66 25.74 -10.40
N GLU A 263 12.02 26.89 -10.20
CA GLU A 263 12.67 28.21 -10.06
C GLU A 263 13.67 28.25 -8.89
N ALA A 264 13.34 27.61 -7.76
CA ALA A 264 14.24 27.52 -6.61
C ALA A 264 15.55 26.78 -6.94
N GLY A 265 15.53 25.88 -7.94
CA GLY A 265 16.66 25.05 -8.32
C GLY A 265 17.21 24.16 -7.19
N PRO A 266 18.32 23.44 -7.42
CA PRO A 266 18.89 22.53 -6.41
C PRO A 266 19.27 23.24 -5.11
N ARG A 267 19.81 24.47 -5.18
CA ARG A 267 20.25 25.22 -3.99
C ARG A 267 19.08 25.73 -3.14
N GLY A 268 18.02 26.25 -3.76
CA GLY A 268 16.81 26.66 -3.03
C GLY A 268 16.11 25.47 -2.39
N ARG A 269 16.05 24.32 -3.09
CA ARG A 269 15.54 23.08 -2.51
C ARG A 269 16.43 22.51 -1.40
N ALA A 270 17.75 22.69 -1.46
CA ALA A 270 18.63 22.31 -0.35
C ALA A 270 18.33 23.15 0.91
N ALA A 271 18.13 24.47 0.74
CA ALA A 271 17.74 25.36 1.83
C ALA A 271 16.36 25.00 2.42
N LEU A 272 15.41 24.59 1.58
CA LEU A 272 14.10 24.05 2.01
C LEU A 272 14.28 22.85 2.96
N LEU A 273 15.07 21.86 2.54
CA LEU A 273 15.26 20.62 3.30
C LEU A 273 15.99 20.88 4.63
N ASP A 274 16.99 21.76 4.64
CA ASP A 274 17.68 22.14 5.87
C ASP A 274 16.77 22.89 6.84
N ALA A 275 15.93 23.80 6.34
CA ALA A 275 14.96 24.54 7.16
C ALA A 275 13.88 23.61 7.73
N MET A 276 13.38 22.65 6.94
CA MET A 276 12.48 21.61 7.42
C MET A 276 13.13 20.73 8.48
N ALA A 277 14.40 20.35 8.30
CA ALA A 277 15.15 19.58 9.28
C ALA A 277 15.30 20.32 10.61
N ALA A 278 15.66 21.61 10.56
CA ALA A 278 15.74 22.46 11.75
C ALA A 278 14.39 22.59 12.47
N ALA A 279 13.30 22.82 11.72
CA ALA A 279 11.96 22.92 12.30
C ALA A 279 11.47 21.61 12.96
N LEU A 280 11.91 20.45 12.46
CA LEU A 280 11.66 19.16 13.11
C LEU A 280 12.45 19.03 14.42
N ASP A 281 13.73 19.37 14.39
CA ASP A 281 14.60 19.31 15.58
C ASP A 281 14.05 20.19 16.70
N ASP A 282 13.61 21.41 16.39
CA ASP A 282 13.01 22.37 17.34
C ASP A 282 11.71 21.87 17.99
N ARG A 283 11.03 20.89 17.37
CA ARG A 283 9.74 20.34 17.82
C ARG A 283 9.83 18.90 18.31
N THR A 284 11.05 18.38 18.49
CA THR A 284 11.29 16.96 18.81
C THR A 284 10.46 16.47 20.00
N ASP A 285 10.46 17.19 21.13
CA ASP A 285 9.77 16.75 22.35
C ASP A 285 8.26 16.59 22.14
N GLU A 286 7.63 17.55 21.47
CA GLU A 286 6.20 17.53 21.15
C GLU A 286 5.86 16.35 20.21
N LEU A 287 6.67 16.18 19.15
CA LEU A 287 6.49 15.13 18.17
C LEU A 287 6.64 13.75 18.80
N VAL A 288 7.71 13.55 19.58
CA VAL A 288 8.00 12.29 20.29
C VAL A 288 6.88 11.95 21.26
N ALA A 289 6.34 12.93 21.99
CA ALA A 289 5.24 12.70 22.93
C ALA A 289 3.96 12.23 22.20
N ALA A 290 3.59 12.88 21.09
CA ALA A 290 2.43 12.48 20.30
C ALA A 290 2.61 11.08 19.69
N ALA A 291 3.78 10.80 19.12
CA ALA A 291 4.09 9.51 18.53
C ALA A 291 4.12 8.40 19.57
N ASP A 292 4.67 8.64 20.76
CA ASP A 292 4.73 7.61 21.80
C ASP A 292 3.35 7.23 22.30
N ALA A 293 2.43 8.20 22.43
CA ALA A 293 1.05 7.92 22.76
C ALA A 293 0.39 7.05 21.65
N GLU A 294 0.54 7.45 20.39
CA GLU A 294 -0.12 6.78 19.25
C GLU A 294 0.46 5.41 18.91
N THR A 295 1.73 5.13 19.26
CA THR A 295 2.45 3.95 18.75
C THR A 295 3.05 3.04 19.82
N ALA A 296 3.19 3.52 21.06
CA ALA A 296 3.86 2.84 22.18
C ALA A 296 5.33 2.44 21.93
N LEU A 297 6.01 3.09 20.98
CA LEU A 297 7.37 2.74 20.57
C LEU A 297 8.46 3.21 21.54
N GLY A 298 8.13 4.09 22.49
CA GLY A 298 9.02 4.56 23.55
C GLY A 298 9.81 5.80 23.15
N GLY A 299 9.92 6.76 24.08
CA GLY A 299 10.55 8.06 23.83
C GLY A 299 11.99 8.00 23.31
N ALA A 300 12.81 7.06 23.82
CA ALA A 300 14.21 6.92 23.38
C ALA A 300 14.33 6.51 21.91
N ARG A 301 13.53 5.53 21.47
CA ARG A 301 13.48 5.10 20.07
C ARG A 301 12.99 6.23 19.18
N LEU A 302 11.89 6.88 19.57
CA LEU A 302 11.25 7.93 18.78
C LEU A 302 12.13 9.18 18.66
N THR A 303 12.88 9.53 19.69
CA THR A 303 13.89 10.61 19.63
C THR A 303 14.99 10.28 18.62
N GLY A 304 15.51 9.05 18.65
CA GLY A 304 16.47 8.60 17.65
C GLY A 304 15.90 8.57 16.22
N GLU A 305 14.63 8.22 16.06
CA GLU A 305 13.94 8.23 14.78
C GLU A 305 13.67 9.65 14.25
N ALA A 306 13.32 10.60 15.12
CA ALA A 306 13.19 12.02 14.77
C ALA A 306 14.54 12.59 14.29
N ALA A 307 15.62 12.33 15.03
CA ALA A 307 16.98 12.72 14.64
C ALA A 307 17.43 12.07 13.31
N ARG A 308 17.09 10.80 13.09
CA ARG A 308 17.29 10.13 11.79
C ARG A 308 16.55 10.86 10.67
N THR A 309 15.33 11.31 10.93
CA THR A 309 14.46 11.96 9.94
C THR A 309 15.02 13.33 9.52
N SER A 310 15.43 14.16 10.48
CA SER A 310 16.07 15.45 10.18
C SER A 310 17.45 15.27 9.54
N GLY A 311 18.23 14.29 9.97
CA GLY A 311 19.50 13.91 9.32
C GLY A 311 19.31 13.47 7.86
N GLN A 312 18.25 12.75 7.54
CA GLN A 312 17.93 12.32 6.18
C GLN A 312 17.58 13.50 5.25
N LEU A 313 16.84 14.50 5.74
CA LEU A 313 16.58 15.72 4.98
C LEU A 313 17.88 16.47 4.66
N ARG A 314 18.78 16.60 5.64
CA ARG A 314 20.11 17.22 5.47
C ARG A 314 20.97 16.46 4.46
N LEU A 315 20.96 15.13 4.50
CA LEU A 315 21.66 14.32 3.50
C LEU A 315 21.17 14.61 2.08
N PHE A 316 19.86 14.74 1.86
CA PHE A 316 19.36 15.13 0.55
C PHE A 316 19.69 16.59 0.18
N ALA A 317 19.82 17.49 1.15
CA ALA A 317 20.34 18.84 0.90
C ALA A 317 21.81 18.79 0.41
N GLU A 318 22.63 17.88 0.93
CA GLU A 318 23.99 17.62 0.42
C GLU A 318 23.97 17.08 -1.02
N VAL A 319 23.11 16.09 -1.31
CA VAL A 319 22.91 15.54 -2.67
C VAL A 319 22.57 16.65 -3.67
N LEU A 320 21.72 17.61 -3.28
CA LEU A 320 21.33 18.72 -4.13
C LEU A 320 22.47 19.71 -4.38
N ARG A 321 23.33 19.93 -3.38
CA ARG A 321 24.52 20.78 -3.51
C ARG A 321 25.58 20.11 -4.40
N GLU A 322 25.73 18.79 -4.32
CA GLU A 322 26.63 18.02 -5.18
C GLU A 322 26.13 17.99 -6.63
N GLY A 323 24.83 17.75 -6.86
CA GLY A 323 24.19 17.85 -8.16
C GLY A 323 24.33 16.64 -9.09
N SER A 324 25.00 15.55 -8.69
CA SER A 324 25.17 14.34 -9.51
C SER A 324 23.86 13.64 -9.88
N PHE A 325 22.81 13.82 -9.08
CA PHE A 325 21.46 13.30 -9.35
C PHE A 325 20.87 13.80 -10.70
N LEU A 326 21.35 14.94 -11.19
CA LEU A 326 20.95 15.49 -12.49
C LEU A 326 21.46 14.64 -13.66
N ASP A 327 22.47 13.78 -13.47
CA ASP A 327 23.08 12.92 -14.50
C ASP A 327 23.29 13.69 -15.82
N VAL A 328 23.95 14.86 -15.72
CA VAL A 328 24.18 15.74 -16.87
C VAL A 328 25.12 15.07 -17.86
N ARG A 329 24.67 14.93 -19.10
CA ARG A 329 25.44 14.37 -20.21
C ARG A 329 25.41 15.32 -21.40
N ILE A 330 26.56 15.56 -21.99
CA ILE A 330 26.74 16.45 -23.13
C ILE A 330 27.54 15.69 -24.19
N ASP A 331 26.97 15.63 -25.37
CA ASP A 331 27.55 15.08 -26.58
C ASP A 331 27.77 16.26 -27.53
N SER A 332 29.03 16.63 -27.76
CA SER A 332 29.38 17.76 -28.61
C SER A 332 28.98 17.48 -30.06
N ALA A 333 28.55 18.52 -30.78
CA ALA A 333 28.28 18.42 -32.20
C ALA A 333 29.56 18.06 -32.97
N ASP A 334 29.43 17.13 -33.91
CA ASP A 334 30.49 16.77 -34.86
C ASP A 334 29.89 16.71 -36.28
N PRO A 335 29.95 17.83 -37.02
CA PRO A 335 29.48 17.88 -38.41
C PRO A 335 30.28 16.98 -39.37
N ALA A 336 31.48 16.54 -38.98
CA ALA A 336 32.36 15.71 -39.81
C ALA A 336 32.14 14.20 -39.58
N ALA A 337 31.46 13.80 -38.50
CA ALA A 337 31.06 12.42 -38.27
C ALA A 337 30.13 11.90 -39.38
N VAL A 338 30.07 10.57 -39.54
CA VAL A 338 29.19 9.91 -40.53
C VAL A 338 28.34 8.84 -39.81
N PRO A 339 27.02 9.07 -39.60
CA PRO A 339 26.29 10.31 -39.91
C PRO A 339 26.73 11.50 -39.01
N PRO A 340 26.50 12.75 -39.42
CA PRO A 340 26.81 13.93 -38.59
C PRO A 340 26.15 13.86 -37.23
N LYS A 341 26.91 14.20 -36.18
CA LYS A 341 26.46 14.18 -34.79
C LYS A 341 25.93 15.57 -34.39
N PRO A 342 24.67 15.70 -33.94
CA PRO A 342 24.14 16.97 -33.43
C PRO A 342 24.68 17.31 -32.03
N ASP A 343 24.48 18.55 -31.56
CA ASP A 343 24.67 18.87 -30.14
C ASP A 343 23.52 18.22 -29.36
N LEU A 344 23.86 17.33 -28.42
CA LEU A 344 22.87 16.58 -27.65
C LEU A 344 23.19 16.67 -26.17
N ARG A 345 22.24 17.17 -25.38
CA ARG A 345 22.40 17.36 -23.93
C ARG A 345 21.27 16.68 -23.19
N ARG A 346 21.56 16.00 -22.08
CA ARG A 346 20.57 15.29 -21.28
C ARG A 346 20.75 15.59 -19.81
N MET A 347 19.64 15.75 -19.10
CA MET A 347 19.60 15.78 -17.64
C MET A 347 18.34 15.09 -17.13
N ASN A 348 18.33 14.77 -15.84
CA ASN A 348 17.15 14.34 -15.11
C ASN A 348 16.33 15.55 -14.64
N VAL A 349 15.01 15.43 -14.73
CA VAL A 349 14.00 16.41 -14.29
C VAL A 349 12.96 15.73 -13.39
N PRO A 350 12.26 16.45 -12.49
CA PRO A 350 11.23 15.85 -11.63
C PRO A 350 10.07 15.23 -12.41
N LEU A 351 9.44 14.22 -11.83
CA LEU A 351 8.23 13.59 -12.39
C LEU A 351 6.98 14.49 -12.26
N GLY A 352 6.84 15.26 -11.19
CA GLY A 352 5.67 16.11 -10.92
C GLY A 352 5.15 15.94 -9.49
N VAL A 353 3.83 15.78 -9.31
CA VAL A 353 3.27 15.54 -7.97
C VAL A 353 3.56 14.10 -7.53
N ALA A 354 4.17 13.91 -6.37
CA ALA A 354 4.37 12.61 -5.74
C ALA A 354 3.31 12.35 -4.66
N GLY A 355 2.66 11.20 -4.72
CA GLY A 355 1.82 10.70 -3.63
C GLY A 355 2.65 9.83 -2.67
N VAL A 356 2.56 10.06 -1.36
CA VAL A 356 3.33 9.29 -0.35
C VAL A 356 2.41 8.67 0.67
N PHE A 357 2.53 7.38 0.93
CA PHE A 357 1.76 6.66 1.95
C PHE A 357 2.64 6.38 3.15
N SER A 358 2.26 6.91 4.31
CA SER A 358 3.02 6.75 5.55
C SER A 358 3.02 5.31 6.05
N ALA A 359 4.19 4.83 6.47
CA ALA A 359 4.36 3.58 7.21
C ALA A 359 3.83 3.71 8.65
N SER A 360 3.24 2.65 9.19
CA SER A 360 2.77 2.63 10.59
C SER A 360 3.89 2.54 11.62
N ASN A 361 4.94 1.78 11.31
CA ASN A 361 5.96 1.36 12.26
C ASN A 361 7.12 2.34 12.40
N PHE A 362 7.27 3.29 11.47
CA PHE A 362 8.23 4.38 11.53
C PHE A 362 7.48 5.71 11.33
N PRO A 363 6.83 6.23 12.39
CA PRO A 363 5.93 7.39 12.31
C PRO A 363 6.64 8.71 11.96
N PHE A 364 7.98 8.71 11.87
CA PHE A 364 8.76 9.82 11.35
C PHE A 364 9.52 9.44 10.07
N ALA A 365 10.47 8.50 10.18
CA ALA A 365 11.48 8.28 9.14
C ALA A 365 10.93 7.68 7.84
N PHE A 366 9.74 7.08 7.89
CA PHE A 366 9.00 6.54 6.74
C PHE A 366 7.55 7.03 6.71
N SER A 367 7.29 8.23 7.24
CA SER A 367 5.98 8.87 7.26
C SER A 367 6.03 10.27 6.63
N VAL A 368 5.36 11.27 7.21
CA VAL A 368 5.13 12.60 6.59
C VAL A 368 6.44 13.27 6.19
N ALA A 369 7.45 13.25 7.06
CA ALA A 369 8.79 13.78 6.78
C ALA A 369 9.81 12.69 6.38
N GLY A 370 9.31 11.50 6.01
CA GLY A 370 10.13 10.32 5.77
C GLY A 370 10.90 10.34 4.45
N GLY A 371 11.54 9.21 4.15
CA GLY A 371 12.47 9.07 3.01
C GLY A 371 11.84 9.40 1.66
N ASP A 372 10.59 8.98 1.44
CA ASP A 372 9.86 9.25 0.20
C ASP A 372 9.56 10.75 0.04
N THR A 373 9.09 11.42 1.09
CA THR A 373 8.88 12.88 1.05
C THR A 373 10.20 13.61 0.82
N ALA A 374 11.25 13.26 1.57
CA ALA A 374 12.55 13.91 1.47
C ALA A 374 13.16 13.77 0.06
N SER A 375 13.16 12.55 -0.49
CA SER A 375 13.70 12.29 -1.82
C SER A 375 12.85 12.87 -2.96
N ALA A 376 11.52 12.90 -2.82
CA ALA A 376 10.63 13.54 -3.79
C ALA A 376 10.83 15.07 -3.83
N LEU A 377 10.85 15.73 -2.66
CA LEU A 377 11.14 17.16 -2.57
C LEU A 377 12.52 17.49 -3.14
N ALA A 378 13.53 16.67 -2.84
CA ALA A 378 14.87 16.84 -3.39
C ALA A 378 14.86 16.79 -4.93
N ALA A 379 14.17 15.80 -5.51
CA ALA A 379 14.01 15.66 -6.96
C ALA A 379 13.34 16.88 -7.61
N GLY A 380 12.58 17.67 -6.85
CA GLY A 380 11.80 18.82 -7.32
C GLY A 380 10.31 18.52 -7.47
N CYS A 381 9.82 17.45 -6.87
CA CYS A 381 8.40 17.10 -6.82
C CYS A 381 7.72 17.81 -5.64
N THR A 382 6.46 18.23 -5.83
CA THR A 382 5.57 18.53 -4.69
C THR A 382 4.98 17.23 -4.15
N VAL A 383 4.60 17.22 -2.87
CA VAL A 383 4.23 15.98 -2.17
C VAL A 383 2.83 16.07 -1.56
N VAL A 384 2.01 15.06 -1.85
CA VAL A 384 0.73 14.83 -1.15
C VAL A 384 0.84 13.54 -0.36
N VAL A 385 0.86 13.66 0.97
CA VAL A 385 0.97 12.52 1.88
C VAL A 385 -0.43 12.03 2.25
N LYS A 386 -0.65 10.72 2.15
CA LYS A 386 -1.76 10.04 2.83
C LYS A 386 -1.26 9.58 4.19
N ALA A 387 -1.80 10.18 5.27
CA ALA A 387 -1.47 9.84 6.65
C ALA A 387 -1.88 8.41 7.01
N HIS A 388 -1.07 7.72 7.81
CA HIS A 388 -1.44 6.42 8.35
C HIS A 388 -2.46 6.60 9.50
N GLU A 389 -3.46 5.72 9.57
CA GLU A 389 -4.55 5.79 10.56
C GLU A 389 -4.11 5.56 12.00
N LEU A 390 -2.91 5.03 12.21
CA LEU A 390 -2.38 4.71 13.54
C LEU A 390 -1.64 5.88 14.20
N HIS A 391 -1.30 6.94 13.46
CA HIS A 391 -0.63 8.11 14.02
C HIS A 391 -1.06 9.42 13.35
N PRO A 392 -2.38 9.72 13.28
CA PRO A 392 -2.88 10.91 12.62
C PRO A 392 -2.42 12.21 13.30
N GLU A 393 -2.29 12.24 14.64
CA GLU A 393 -1.80 13.44 15.34
C GLU A 393 -0.33 13.70 15.05
N THR A 394 0.50 12.66 15.14
CA THR A 394 1.92 12.75 14.79
C THR A 394 2.09 13.25 13.35
N SER A 395 1.23 12.79 12.43
CA SER A 395 1.25 13.21 11.03
C SER A 395 0.94 14.70 10.87
N VAL A 396 -0.09 15.20 11.54
CA VAL A 396 -0.49 16.62 11.49
C VAL A 396 0.57 17.53 12.12
N ARG A 397 1.13 17.15 13.27
CA ARG A 397 2.19 17.92 13.94
C ARG A 397 3.48 17.96 13.10
N THR A 398 3.85 16.82 12.50
CA THR A 398 5.00 16.73 11.59
C THR A 398 4.80 17.62 10.35
N LEU A 399 3.60 17.62 9.74
CA LEU A 399 3.28 18.54 8.64
C LEU A 399 3.45 20.00 9.07
N GLY A 400 3.03 20.35 10.30
CA GLY A 400 3.21 21.69 10.85
C GLY A 400 4.69 22.10 10.93
N ALA A 401 5.59 21.18 11.27
CA ALA A 401 7.04 21.43 11.24
C ALA A 401 7.56 21.65 9.81
N LEU A 402 7.14 20.82 8.85
CA LEU A 402 7.54 20.97 7.44
C LEU A 402 7.06 22.30 6.84
N ARG A 403 5.83 22.72 7.15
CA ARG A 403 5.29 24.02 6.73
C ARG A 403 6.07 25.19 7.32
N ALA A 404 6.41 25.13 8.61
CA ALA A 404 7.25 26.15 9.25
C ALA A 404 8.63 26.24 8.59
N GLY A 405 9.25 25.10 8.26
CA GLY A 405 10.51 25.04 7.52
C GLY A 405 10.40 25.63 6.11
N ALA A 406 9.33 25.32 5.37
CA ALA A 406 9.07 25.90 4.05
C ALA A 406 8.95 27.42 4.11
N ALA A 407 8.15 27.94 5.04
CA ALA A 407 8.01 29.37 5.25
C ALA A 407 9.35 30.04 5.61
N ALA A 408 10.15 29.43 6.48
CA ALA A 408 11.48 29.91 6.85
C ALA A 408 12.47 29.93 5.67
N ALA A 409 12.32 29.02 4.70
CA ALA A 409 13.09 28.99 3.46
C ALA A 409 12.55 29.97 2.39
N GLY A 410 11.48 30.73 2.69
CA GLY A 410 10.84 31.64 1.72
C GLY A 410 10.06 30.92 0.62
N LEU A 411 9.65 29.67 0.87
CA LEU A 411 8.91 28.85 -0.08
C LEU A 411 7.48 28.56 0.42
N PRO A 412 6.53 28.25 -0.48
CA PRO A 412 5.14 28.00 -0.10
C PRO A 412 5.00 26.83 0.87
N GLU A 413 4.20 26.99 1.92
CA GLU A 413 3.96 25.97 2.93
C GLU A 413 3.34 24.68 2.34
N ASP A 414 2.55 24.82 1.28
CA ASP A 414 1.79 23.74 0.66
C ASP A 414 2.58 22.88 -0.35
N VAL A 415 3.92 23.02 -0.40
CA VAL A 415 4.80 22.09 -1.15
C VAL A 415 4.71 20.66 -0.60
N VAL A 416 4.30 20.51 0.67
CA VAL A 416 3.84 19.26 1.28
C VAL A 416 2.42 19.45 1.79
N GLN A 417 1.52 18.55 1.41
CA GLN A 417 0.13 18.53 1.87
C GLN A 417 -0.24 17.15 2.42
N LEU A 418 -1.30 17.07 3.22
CA LEU A 418 -1.71 15.87 3.93
C LEU A 418 -3.21 15.58 3.73
N VAL A 419 -3.55 14.31 3.52
CA VAL A 419 -4.92 13.80 3.46
C VAL A 419 -5.09 12.57 4.37
N HIS A 420 -6.28 12.39 4.92
CA HIS A 420 -6.62 11.26 5.80
C HIS A 420 -7.71 10.38 5.18
N GLY A 421 -7.73 9.11 5.57
CA GLY A 421 -8.77 8.14 5.21
C GLY A 421 -8.37 7.19 4.08
N ARG A 422 -9.01 6.02 4.06
CA ARG A 422 -8.71 4.94 3.11
C ARG A 422 -9.10 5.32 1.69
N ASP A 423 -10.30 5.89 1.51
CA ASP A 423 -10.80 6.33 0.21
C ASP A 423 -9.93 7.44 -0.39
N ALA A 424 -9.37 8.31 0.47
CA ALA A 424 -8.41 9.31 0.04
C ALA A 424 -7.15 8.68 -0.57
N GLY A 425 -6.73 7.51 -0.08
CA GLY A 425 -5.63 6.75 -0.66
C GLY A 425 -5.91 6.30 -2.09
N THR A 426 -7.06 5.66 -2.33
CA THR A 426 -7.47 5.25 -3.69
C THR A 426 -7.60 6.47 -4.61
N ALA A 427 -8.24 7.55 -4.14
CA ALA A 427 -8.39 8.78 -4.91
C ALA A 427 -7.04 9.41 -5.27
N LEU A 428 -6.09 9.42 -4.34
CA LEU A 428 -4.75 9.95 -4.55
C LEU A 428 -4.00 9.15 -5.64
N VAL A 429 -4.05 7.82 -5.57
CA VAL A 429 -3.42 6.94 -6.56
C VAL A 429 -4.05 7.10 -7.93
N GLN A 430 -5.33 7.44 -8.04
CA GLN A 430 -6.04 7.57 -9.33
C GLN A 430 -6.01 8.99 -9.93
N ASP A 431 -5.66 10.02 -9.16
CA ASP A 431 -5.68 11.40 -9.66
C ASP A 431 -4.63 11.63 -10.76
N GLY A 432 -5.06 12.12 -11.92
CA GLY A 432 -4.23 12.27 -13.12
C GLY A 432 -3.01 13.20 -12.96
N ARG A 433 -2.99 14.05 -11.94
CA ARG A 433 -1.87 14.97 -11.67
C ARG A 433 -0.73 14.32 -10.89
N VAL A 434 -1.02 13.24 -10.16
CA VAL A 434 -0.01 12.44 -9.46
C VAL A 434 0.78 11.63 -10.49
N LYS A 435 2.12 11.67 -10.40
CA LYS A 435 3.05 11.09 -11.38
C LYS A 435 3.95 10.00 -10.80
N ALA A 436 3.95 9.79 -9.49
CA ALA A 436 4.59 8.68 -8.82
C ALA A 436 3.96 8.44 -7.45
N ILE A 437 4.01 7.19 -6.96
CA ILE A 437 3.60 6.84 -5.60
C ILE A 437 4.76 6.21 -4.84
N GLY A 438 5.08 6.74 -3.67
CA GLY A 438 5.87 6.06 -2.64
C GLY A 438 4.94 5.43 -1.60
N PHE A 439 5.16 4.16 -1.26
CA PHE A 439 4.33 3.42 -0.32
C PHE A 439 5.17 2.53 0.59
N THR A 440 4.82 2.47 1.86
CA THR A 440 5.34 1.47 2.79
C THR A 440 4.18 0.88 3.60
N GLY A 441 4.00 -0.43 3.56
CA GLY A 441 2.87 -1.07 4.24
C GLY A 441 2.69 -2.54 3.87
N SER A 442 1.49 -3.09 4.08
CA SER A 442 1.27 -4.52 3.86
C SER A 442 1.29 -4.92 2.38
N VAL A 443 1.67 -6.18 2.10
CA VAL A 443 1.63 -6.78 0.75
C VAL A 443 0.26 -6.65 0.11
N ARG A 444 -0.81 -7.01 0.83
CA ARG A 444 -2.18 -6.93 0.31
C ARG A 444 -2.59 -5.49 -0.05
N GLY A 445 -2.29 -4.52 0.83
CA GLY A 445 -2.63 -3.13 0.62
C GLY A 445 -1.83 -2.48 -0.50
N GLY A 446 -0.50 -2.68 -0.49
CA GLY A 446 0.38 -2.12 -1.51
C GLY A 446 0.17 -2.75 -2.89
N ARG A 447 -0.07 -4.06 -2.97
CA ARG A 447 -0.41 -4.72 -4.25
C ARG A 447 -1.71 -4.19 -4.85
N TYR A 448 -2.73 -3.96 -4.02
CA TYR A 448 -3.98 -3.35 -4.48
C TYR A 448 -3.76 -1.94 -5.07
N LEU A 449 -3.01 -1.09 -4.37
CA LEU A 449 -2.73 0.27 -4.85
C LEU A 449 -1.78 0.28 -6.07
N HIS A 450 -0.83 -0.65 -6.13
CA HIS A 450 0.01 -0.87 -7.31
C HIS A 450 -0.84 -1.19 -8.55
N ASP A 451 -1.77 -2.14 -8.43
CA ASP A 451 -2.61 -2.55 -9.55
C ASP A 451 -3.53 -1.41 -10.00
N LEU A 452 -4.01 -0.58 -9.06
CA LEU A 452 -4.72 0.65 -9.38
C LEU A 452 -3.85 1.67 -10.15
N ALA A 453 -2.59 1.86 -9.72
CA ALA A 453 -1.65 2.75 -10.40
C ALA A 453 -1.36 2.29 -11.83
N MET A 454 -1.20 0.98 -12.05
CA MET A 454 -0.97 0.39 -13.37
C MET A 454 -2.22 0.40 -14.27
N ALA A 455 -3.42 0.35 -13.69
CA ALA A 455 -4.68 0.36 -14.44
C ALA A 455 -5.15 1.76 -14.88
N ARG A 456 -4.41 2.83 -14.52
CA ARG A 456 -4.71 4.20 -14.95
C ARG A 456 -4.60 4.34 -16.48
N PRO A 457 -5.33 5.30 -17.09
CA PRO A 457 -5.11 5.67 -18.50
C PRO A 457 -3.66 6.09 -18.79
N GLU A 458 -3.02 6.76 -17.82
CA GLU A 458 -1.59 7.04 -17.78
C GLU A 458 -1.02 6.30 -16.54
N PRO A 459 -0.47 5.09 -16.73
CA PRO A 459 0.19 4.36 -15.65
C PRO A 459 1.32 5.17 -15.04
N ILE A 460 1.46 5.10 -13.72
CA ILE A 460 2.50 5.83 -12.98
C ILE A 460 3.36 4.86 -12.17
N PRO A 461 4.67 5.13 -12.01
CA PRO A 461 5.51 4.33 -11.13
C PRO A 461 4.93 4.24 -9.70
N PHE A 462 4.92 3.02 -9.17
CA PHE A 462 4.51 2.73 -7.80
C PHE A 462 5.67 2.03 -7.09
N TYR A 463 6.24 2.71 -6.10
CA TYR A 463 7.38 2.27 -5.30
C TYR A 463 6.88 1.83 -3.92
N GLY A 464 6.41 0.59 -3.83
CA GLY A 464 5.87 0.03 -2.60
C GLY A 464 6.87 -0.88 -1.91
N GLU A 465 7.34 -0.52 -0.72
CA GLU A 465 7.98 -1.45 0.22
C GLU A 465 6.89 -2.22 0.96
N LEU A 466 6.85 -3.54 0.78
CA LEU A 466 5.73 -4.36 1.24
C LEU A 466 6.11 -5.22 2.44
N GLY A 467 6.33 -6.52 2.23
CA GLY A 467 6.64 -7.48 3.28
C GLY A 467 7.92 -8.25 2.98
N SER A 468 8.65 -8.62 4.03
CA SER A 468 9.89 -9.38 3.90
C SER A 468 10.15 -10.30 5.09
N LEU A 469 10.63 -11.51 4.80
CA LEU A 469 11.05 -12.46 5.82
C LEU A 469 12.46 -12.23 6.36
N ASN A 470 13.32 -11.58 5.57
CA ASN A 470 14.72 -11.35 5.90
C ASN A 470 15.48 -12.62 6.34
N PRO A 471 15.65 -13.62 5.45
CA PRO A 471 16.32 -14.87 5.81
C PRO A 471 17.69 -14.63 6.43
N LEU A 472 17.98 -15.31 7.54
CA LEU A 472 19.27 -15.31 8.21
C LEU A 472 19.84 -16.72 8.25
N VAL A 473 21.04 -16.91 7.72
CA VAL A 473 21.71 -18.21 7.64
C VAL A 473 22.87 -18.25 8.64
N VAL A 474 22.95 -19.32 9.40
CA VAL A 474 24.10 -19.66 10.24
C VAL A 474 24.76 -20.89 9.66
N THR A 475 26.03 -20.81 9.25
CA THR A 475 26.77 -21.96 8.71
C THR A 475 27.23 -22.92 9.83
N PRO A 476 27.65 -24.16 9.50
CA PRO A 476 28.14 -25.11 10.51
C PRO A 476 29.34 -24.60 11.32
N GLY A 477 30.30 -23.94 10.68
CA GLY A 477 31.46 -23.35 11.35
C GLY A 477 31.05 -22.23 12.30
N ALA A 478 30.18 -21.32 11.87
CA ALA A 478 29.69 -20.21 12.70
C ALA A 478 28.87 -20.72 13.89
N ALA A 479 28.01 -21.71 13.68
CA ALA A 479 27.26 -22.36 14.75
C ALA A 479 28.21 -23.02 15.77
N LYS A 480 29.29 -23.66 15.32
CA LYS A 480 30.26 -24.28 16.24
C LYS A 480 31.09 -23.25 17.01
N ALA A 481 31.50 -22.17 16.36
CA ALA A 481 32.42 -21.20 16.94
C ALA A 481 31.72 -20.13 17.80
N ARG A 482 30.53 -19.69 17.41
CA ARG A 482 29.86 -18.48 17.91
C ARG A 482 28.39 -18.67 18.29
N LEU A 483 27.96 -19.90 18.62
CA LEU A 483 26.55 -20.21 18.91
C LEU A 483 25.89 -19.21 19.89
N ALA A 484 26.54 -18.95 21.03
CA ALA A 484 25.99 -18.12 22.09
C ALA A 484 25.87 -16.65 21.66
N GLU A 485 26.91 -16.11 21.02
CA GLU A 485 26.93 -14.75 20.47
C GLU A 485 25.81 -14.56 19.44
N ILE A 486 25.70 -15.50 18.48
CA ILE A 486 24.70 -15.43 17.42
C ILE A 486 23.29 -15.54 18.01
N ALA A 487 23.06 -16.45 18.96
CA ALA A 487 21.78 -16.63 19.63
C ALA A 487 21.34 -15.36 20.38
N GLU A 488 22.25 -14.74 21.14
CA GLU A 488 21.97 -13.51 21.89
C GLU A 488 21.62 -12.35 20.95
N GLY A 489 22.48 -12.08 19.95
CA GLY A 489 22.24 -10.98 19.03
C GLY A 489 21.02 -11.19 18.12
N LEU A 490 20.73 -12.44 17.73
CA LEU A 490 19.53 -12.77 16.96
C LEU A 490 18.26 -12.53 17.78
N ALA A 491 18.24 -12.98 19.04
CA ALA A 491 17.12 -12.71 19.93
C ALA A 491 16.91 -11.20 20.15
N ALA A 492 17.99 -10.43 20.34
CA ALA A 492 17.94 -8.98 20.46
C ALA A 492 17.40 -8.31 19.17
N SER A 493 17.86 -8.75 18.00
CA SER A 493 17.41 -8.26 16.70
C SER A 493 15.92 -8.51 16.46
N VAL A 494 15.41 -9.68 16.83
CA VAL A 494 13.97 -10.02 16.73
C VAL A 494 13.13 -9.20 17.72
N ALA A 495 13.63 -8.96 18.92
CA ALA A 495 12.89 -8.26 19.97
C ALA A 495 12.87 -6.73 19.80
N LEU A 496 13.78 -6.17 19.00
CA LEU A 496 13.94 -4.72 18.81
C LEU A 496 12.63 -4.07 18.33
N GLY A 497 12.16 -3.05 19.04
CA GLY A 497 10.90 -2.35 18.74
C GLY A 497 9.67 -3.28 18.68
N ALA A 498 9.68 -4.33 19.51
CA ALA A 498 8.68 -5.40 19.49
C ALA A 498 8.60 -6.18 18.17
N GLY A 499 9.72 -6.33 17.46
CA GLY A 499 9.78 -7.02 16.18
C GLY A 499 9.05 -6.29 15.05
N GLN A 500 8.70 -5.01 15.23
CA GLN A 500 7.95 -4.20 14.27
C GLN A 500 8.89 -3.51 13.27
N PHE A 501 9.91 -4.22 12.81
CA PHE A 501 10.86 -3.78 11.79
C PHE A 501 10.62 -4.57 10.50
N CYS A 502 10.50 -3.90 9.36
CA CYS A 502 10.40 -4.55 8.04
C CYS A 502 11.61 -5.43 7.72
N VAL A 503 12.74 -5.20 8.40
CA VAL A 503 14.00 -5.91 8.28
C VAL A 503 14.25 -6.91 9.42
N LYS A 504 13.24 -7.23 10.25
CA LYS A 504 13.34 -8.23 11.32
C LYS A 504 13.65 -9.61 10.71
N PRO A 505 14.64 -10.39 11.22
CA PRO A 505 14.89 -11.74 10.76
C PRO A 505 13.75 -12.69 11.17
N GLY A 506 12.82 -12.93 10.25
CA GLY A 506 11.63 -13.75 10.44
C GLY A 506 11.84 -15.25 10.17
N LEU A 507 12.82 -15.58 9.33
CA LEU A 507 13.23 -16.94 9.00
C LEU A 507 14.73 -17.11 9.26
N VAL A 508 15.09 -18.11 10.05
CA VAL A 508 16.48 -18.43 10.40
C VAL A 508 16.77 -19.86 9.93
N LEU A 509 17.87 -20.06 9.22
CA LEU A 509 18.33 -21.36 8.74
C LEU A 509 19.61 -21.74 9.50
N ALA A 510 19.57 -22.85 10.23
CA ALA A 510 20.68 -23.31 11.08
C ALA A 510 20.97 -24.81 10.89
N PRO A 511 22.20 -25.29 11.16
CA PRO A 511 22.52 -26.71 11.04
C PRO A 511 21.70 -27.52 12.05
N ALA A 512 21.17 -28.66 11.61
CA ALA A 512 20.49 -29.61 12.49
C ALA A 512 21.39 -30.04 13.66
N GLY A 513 20.83 -30.01 14.87
CA GLY A 513 21.58 -30.34 16.09
C GLY A 513 22.56 -29.26 16.56
N SER A 514 22.60 -28.08 15.94
CA SER A 514 23.42 -26.95 16.43
C SER A 514 22.96 -26.40 17.79
N GLY A 515 21.69 -26.61 18.15
CA GLY A 515 21.12 -26.10 19.39
C GLY A 515 20.82 -24.59 19.39
N LEU A 516 20.84 -23.93 18.22
CA LEU A 516 20.65 -22.47 18.12
C LEU A 516 19.33 -22.01 18.74
N ALA A 517 18.22 -22.69 18.42
CA ALA A 517 16.91 -22.32 18.96
C ALA A 517 16.86 -22.45 20.49
N ASP A 518 17.46 -23.50 21.04
CA ASP A 518 17.48 -23.71 22.50
C ASP A 518 18.40 -22.69 23.19
N ALA A 519 19.51 -22.29 22.56
CA ALA A 519 20.38 -21.21 23.03
C ALA A 519 19.66 -19.84 23.06
N MET A 520 18.72 -19.60 22.14
CA MET A 520 17.89 -18.38 22.11
C MET A 520 16.75 -18.41 23.15
N ALA A 521 16.35 -19.58 23.64
CA ALA A 521 15.12 -19.76 24.43
C ALA A 521 15.11 -18.93 25.72
N GLY A 522 16.25 -18.82 26.40
CA GLY A 522 16.39 -18.02 27.61
C GLY A 522 16.11 -16.54 27.37
N SER A 523 16.66 -15.98 26.29
CA SER A 523 16.44 -14.58 25.90
C SER A 523 14.97 -14.29 25.62
N PHE A 524 14.27 -15.20 24.93
CA PHE A 524 12.84 -15.05 24.64
C PHE A 524 11.96 -15.15 25.88
N THR A 525 12.19 -16.15 26.74
CA THR A 525 11.38 -16.38 27.95
C THR A 525 11.46 -15.19 28.92
N GLY A 526 12.60 -14.49 28.95
CA GLY A 526 12.79 -13.28 29.76
C GLY A 526 12.13 -12.01 29.21
N LEU A 527 11.74 -11.98 27.93
CA LEU A 527 11.17 -10.77 27.32
C LEU A 527 9.88 -10.34 28.06
N ALA A 528 9.78 -9.04 28.32
CA ALA A 528 8.56 -8.45 28.83
C ALA A 528 7.46 -8.52 27.75
N PRO A 529 6.18 -8.51 28.13
CA PRO A 529 5.10 -8.37 27.16
C PRO A 529 5.23 -7.04 26.41
N GLN A 530 4.87 -7.04 25.13
CA GLN A 530 5.10 -5.90 24.24
C GLN A 530 3.79 -5.33 23.70
N THR A 531 3.67 -4.01 23.66
CA THR A 531 2.55 -3.32 23.02
C THR A 531 2.87 -3.14 21.53
N LEU A 532 1.95 -3.57 20.66
CA LEU A 532 2.06 -3.32 19.21
C LEU A 532 1.35 -2.00 18.84
N LEU A 533 1.63 -1.49 17.64
CA LEU A 533 1.20 -0.15 17.18
C LEU A 533 -0.33 0.08 17.19
N GLY A 534 -1.13 -0.98 17.21
CA GLY A 534 -2.58 -0.87 17.25
C GLY A 534 -3.28 -2.23 17.29
N ASP A 535 -4.57 -2.23 17.62
CA ASP A 535 -5.35 -3.44 17.85
C ASP A 535 -5.39 -4.38 16.63
N GLY A 536 -5.46 -3.83 15.41
CA GLY A 536 -5.43 -4.63 14.18
C GLY A 536 -4.11 -5.38 13.97
N ILE A 537 -2.97 -4.75 14.26
CA ILE A 537 -1.65 -5.38 14.16
C ILE A 537 -1.48 -6.42 15.27
N ARG A 538 -1.98 -6.14 16.48
CA ARG A 538 -2.02 -7.09 17.59
C ARG A 538 -2.80 -8.36 17.25
N SER A 539 -4.01 -8.22 16.71
CA SER A 539 -4.84 -9.36 16.32
C SER A 539 -4.15 -10.19 15.23
N ALA A 540 -3.65 -9.53 14.17
CA ALA A 540 -2.94 -10.20 13.08
C ALA A 540 -1.71 -10.97 13.57
N PHE A 541 -0.92 -10.40 14.50
CA PHE A 541 0.21 -11.11 15.11
C PHE A 541 -0.26 -12.33 15.92
N THR A 542 -1.30 -12.17 16.74
CA THR A 542 -1.78 -13.23 17.63
C THR A 542 -2.33 -14.41 16.83
N GLU A 543 -3.14 -14.12 15.81
CA GLU A 543 -3.70 -15.11 14.88
C GLU A 543 -2.58 -15.76 14.06
N GLY A 544 -1.72 -14.96 13.43
CA GLY A 544 -0.60 -15.48 12.63
C GLY A 544 0.34 -16.37 13.44
N ALA A 545 0.67 -15.98 14.68
CA ALA A 545 1.47 -16.83 15.57
C ALA A 545 0.75 -18.14 15.93
N ALA A 546 -0.57 -18.11 16.18
CA ALA A 546 -1.34 -19.31 16.48
C ALA A 546 -1.42 -20.26 15.26
N GLU A 547 -1.60 -19.73 14.05
CA GLU A 547 -1.60 -20.51 12.81
C GLU A 547 -0.27 -21.23 12.60
N ARG A 548 0.88 -20.55 12.75
CA ARG A 548 2.20 -21.20 12.66
C ARG A 548 2.37 -22.29 13.72
N ALA A 549 1.93 -22.04 14.95
CA ALA A 549 2.02 -23.01 16.04
C ALA A 549 1.20 -24.30 15.79
N SER A 550 0.23 -24.26 14.86
CA SER A 550 -0.57 -25.42 14.47
C SER A 550 0.05 -26.28 13.36
N ILE A 551 1.17 -25.83 12.75
CA ILE A 551 1.86 -26.56 11.69
C ILE A 551 2.48 -27.85 12.27
N PRO A 552 2.12 -29.04 11.77
CA PRO A 552 2.72 -30.29 12.23
C PRO A 552 4.24 -30.30 12.04
N GLY A 553 4.98 -30.62 13.10
CA GLY A 553 6.45 -30.65 13.09
C GLY A 553 7.11 -29.31 13.44
N LEU A 554 6.35 -28.21 13.51
CA LEU A 554 6.83 -26.95 14.07
C LEU A 554 6.52 -26.89 15.56
N ARG A 555 7.53 -26.76 16.41
CA ARG A 555 7.37 -26.65 17.87
C ARG A 555 7.57 -25.22 18.34
N THR A 556 6.79 -24.81 19.34
CA THR A 556 7.10 -23.60 20.13
C THR A 556 8.26 -23.91 21.06
N VAL A 557 9.37 -23.21 20.91
CA VAL A 557 10.60 -23.37 21.70
C VAL A 557 10.54 -22.51 22.96
N ALA A 558 10.16 -21.24 22.79
CA ALA A 558 10.03 -20.28 23.88
C ALA A 558 8.90 -19.30 23.60
N THR A 559 8.26 -18.85 24.68
CA THR A 559 7.25 -17.78 24.67
C THR A 559 7.66 -16.76 25.73
N GLY A 560 7.63 -15.48 25.36
CA GLY A 560 7.88 -14.39 26.30
C GLY A 560 6.80 -14.30 27.38
N ARG A 561 6.99 -13.38 28.33
CA ARG A 561 6.02 -13.20 29.41
C ARG A 561 4.68 -12.70 28.86
N THR A 562 3.59 -13.25 29.39
CA THR A 562 2.22 -12.84 29.05
C THR A 562 1.89 -11.51 29.73
N GLY A 563 1.32 -10.58 28.97
CA GLY A 563 0.91 -9.26 29.47
C GLY A 563 -0.57 -9.16 29.78
N ASP A 564 -1.04 -7.92 29.91
CA ASP A 564 -2.47 -7.64 29.85
C ASP A 564 -3.01 -7.92 28.44
N GLY A 565 -4.33 -8.04 28.28
CA GLY A 565 -4.96 -8.40 27.00
C GLY A 565 -4.70 -7.44 25.82
N ARG A 566 -3.91 -6.37 26.01
CA ARG A 566 -3.48 -5.45 24.94
C ARG A 566 -2.03 -5.63 24.51
N GLN A 567 -1.26 -6.47 25.21
CA GLN A 567 0.12 -6.80 24.90
C GLN A 567 0.24 -8.19 24.27
N VAL A 568 1.38 -8.44 23.62
CA VAL A 568 1.71 -9.74 23.03
C VAL A 568 2.98 -10.32 23.64
N ALA A 569 3.05 -11.64 23.70
CA ALA A 569 4.25 -12.36 24.07
C ALA A 569 5.08 -12.68 22.80
N ALA A 570 6.39 -12.47 22.88
CA ALA A 570 7.31 -12.88 21.83
C ALA A 570 7.29 -14.40 21.60
N ARG A 571 7.50 -14.86 20.36
CA ARG A 571 7.44 -16.28 20.00
C ARG A 571 8.70 -16.74 19.27
N LEU A 572 9.31 -17.81 19.78
CA LEU A 572 10.37 -18.54 19.11
C LEU A 572 9.85 -19.93 18.75
N MET A 573 9.92 -20.28 17.47
CA MET A 573 9.51 -21.59 16.98
C MET A 573 10.66 -22.27 16.23
N ALA A 574 10.66 -23.60 16.21
CA ALA A 574 11.65 -24.36 15.46
C ALA A 574 11.09 -25.63 14.84
N GLY A 575 11.71 -26.09 13.76
CA GLY A 575 11.36 -27.33 13.07
C GLY A 575 12.37 -27.69 11.98
N PRO A 576 12.21 -28.82 11.28
CA PRO A 576 13.08 -29.17 10.16
C PRO A 576 12.81 -28.29 8.94
N VAL A 577 13.84 -28.01 8.13
CA VAL A 577 13.73 -27.19 6.93
C VAL A 577 12.79 -27.77 5.85
N SER A 578 12.55 -29.08 5.88
CA SER A 578 11.58 -29.75 5.02
C SER A 578 10.15 -29.18 5.14
N LEU A 579 9.83 -28.46 6.22
CA LEU A 579 8.52 -27.83 6.40
C LEU A 579 8.24 -26.70 5.40
N LEU A 580 9.26 -26.07 4.82
CA LEU A 580 9.09 -24.97 3.85
C LEU A 580 8.24 -25.40 2.63
N GLY A 581 8.38 -26.64 2.18
CA GLY A 581 7.59 -27.18 1.07
C GLY A 581 6.16 -27.60 1.45
N SER A 582 5.83 -27.63 2.75
CA SER A 582 4.55 -28.12 3.26
C SER A 582 3.59 -27.04 3.77
N SER A 583 4.07 -25.80 3.96
CA SER A 583 3.26 -24.70 4.45
C SER A 583 3.75 -23.35 3.95
N GLU A 584 2.90 -22.66 3.16
CA GLU A 584 3.16 -21.30 2.67
C GLU A 584 3.25 -20.27 3.81
N LEU A 585 2.66 -20.57 4.98
CA LEU A 585 2.72 -19.70 6.17
C LEU A 585 4.16 -19.45 6.67
N LEU A 586 5.09 -20.37 6.40
CA LEU A 586 6.51 -20.20 6.74
C LEU A 586 7.25 -19.27 5.77
N LEU A 587 6.67 -19.01 4.60
CA LEU A 587 7.16 -18.08 3.58
C LEU A 587 6.50 -16.69 3.70
N GLU A 588 5.53 -16.54 4.58
CA GLU A 588 4.82 -15.28 4.84
C GLU A 588 5.34 -14.59 6.10
N GLU A 589 5.48 -13.27 6.02
CA GLU A 589 5.82 -12.44 7.18
C GLU A 589 4.70 -12.46 8.23
N CYS A 590 5.08 -12.71 9.48
CA CYS A 590 4.27 -12.39 10.64
C CYS A 590 4.90 -11.18 11.37
N PHE A 591 4.22 -10.04 11.27
CA PHE A 591 4.70 -8.75 11.76
C PHE A 591 4.54 -8.65 13.29
N GLY A 592 5.66 -8.52 14.00
CA GLY A 592 5.72 -8.57 15.46
C GLY A 592 6.85 -9.45 15.98
N PRO A 593 6.94 -9.68 17.30
CA PRO A 593 8.12 -10.23 17.96
C PRO A 593 8.18 -11.76 17.84
N MET A 594 8.33 -12.27 16.62
CA MET A 594 8.53 -13.69 16.39
C MET A 594 9.58 -14.01 15.33
N THR A 595 10.18 -15.19 15.46
CA THR A 595 11.05 -15.77 14.44
C THR A 595 10.89 -17.29 14.41
N VAL A 596 11.22 -17.89 13.27
CA VAL A 596 11.21 -19.34 13.05
C VAL A 596 12.61 -19.82 12.71
N VAL A 597 13.14 -20.76 13.47
CA VAL A 597 14.43 -21.43 13.21
C VAL A 597 14.17 -22.77 12.52
N LEU A 598 14.60 -22.90 11.27
CA LEU A 598 14.52 -24.15 10.53
C LEU A 598 15.89 -24.82 10.41
N GLU A 599 15.91 -26.10 10.74
CA GLU A 599 17.12 -26.90 10.80
C GLU A 599 17.38 -27.65 9.48
N TYR A 600 18.55 -27.42 8.88
CA TYR A 600 18.97 -28.09 7.64
C TYR A 600 20.04 -29.16 7.93
N SER A 601 20.08 -30.25 7.14
CA SER A 601 21.01 -31.36 7.38
C SER A 601 22.25 -31.32 6.47
N GLY A 602 22.18 -30.62 5.34
CA GLY A 602 23.30 -30.47 4.41
C GLY A 602 23.27 -29.18 3.60
N GLU A 603 24.35 -28.91 2.86
CA GLU A 603 24.48 -27.70 2.06
C GLU A 603 23.43 -27.59 0.94
N ALA A 604 23.02 -28.72 0.36
CA ALA A 604 21.97 -28.76 -0.66
C ALA A 604 20.62 -28.30 -0.09
N ASP A 605 20.20 -28.87 1.04
CA ASP A 605 18.97 -28.46 1.74
C ASP A 605 18.98 -26.96 2.09
N LEU A 606 20.13 -26.45 2.55
CA LEU A 606 20.29 -25.03 2.87
C LEU A 606 20.14 -24.14 1.64
N ALA A 607 20.80 -24.51 0.53
CA ALA A 607 20.72 -23.78 -0.72
C ALA A 607 19.29 -23.76 -1.28
N ASP A 608 18.60 -24.90 -1.26
CA ASP A 608 17.22 -25.04 -1.72
C ASP A 608 16.27 -24.23 -0.84
N ALA A 609 16.44 -24.26 0.49
CA ALA A 609 15.65 -23.48 1.43
C ALA A 609 15.81 -21.97 1.23
N LEU A 610 17.06 -21.50 1.05
CA LEU A 610 17.33 -20.09 0.79
C LEU A 610 16.77 -19.66 -0.57
N ALA A 611 16.83 -20.54 -1.59
CA ALA A 611 16.25 -20.29 -2.90
C ALA A 611 14.70 -20.38 -2.90
N ALA A 612 14.09 -21.10 -1.95
CA ALA A 612 12.64 -21.13 -1.80
C ALA A 612 12.08 -19.86 -1.15
N ALA A 613 12.90 -19.12 -0.39
CA ALA A 613 12.49 -17.87 0.23
C ALA A 613 12.05 -16.83 -0.84
N PRO A 614 10.95 -16.11 -0.60
CA PRO A 614 10.50 -15.05 -1.50
C PRO A 614 11.47 -13.86 -1.46
N GLY A 615 11.36 -12.98 -2.45
CA GLY A 615 12.15 -11.76 -2.50
C GLY A 615 12.07 -10.96 -1.20
N SER A 616 13.22 -10.53 -0.70
CA SER A 616 13.37 -9.95 0.64
C SER A 616 14.15 -8.63 0.63
N LEU A 617 13.97 -7.81 1.65
CA LEU A 617 14.77 -6.60 1.85
C LEU A 617 16.22 -6.98 2.15
N THR A 618 16.40 -8.02 2.96
CA THR A 618 17.73 -8.49 3.36
C THR A 618 17.86 -10.00 3.29
N VAL A 619 19.10 -10.47 3.12
CA VAL A 619 19.54 -11.80 3.53
C VAL A 619 20.80 -11.64 4.37
N THR A 620 20.90 -12.37 5.47
CA THR A 620 22.03 -12.30 6.40
C THR A 620 22.79 -13.62 6.43
N LEU A 621 24.12 -13.58 6.42
CA LEU A 621 25.00 -14.74 6.48
C LEU A 621 25.96 -14.61 7.67
N HIS A 622 25.90 -15.55 8.61
CA HIS A 622 26.94 -15.77 9.61
C HIS A 622 27.81 -16.94 9.17
N SER A 623 29.11 -16.70 8.99
CA SER A 623 30.05 -17.71 8.50
C SER A 623 31.45 -17.56 9.10
N GLU A 624 32.28 -18.60 8.98
CA GLU A 624 33.68 -18.52 9.38
C GLU A 624 34.62 -18.40 8.16
N PRO A 625 35.83 -17.81 8.31
CA PRO A 625 36.77 -17.65 7.20
C PRO A 625 37.14 -18.96 6.49
N HIS A 626 37.15 -20.09 7.21
CA HIS A 626 37.43 -21.42 6.64
C HIS A 626 36.28 -21.97 5.78
N GLU A 627 35.09 -21.34 5.83
CA GLU A 627 33.90 -21.69 5.05
C GLU A 627 33.68 -20.76 3.84
N ALA A 628 34.70 -19.99 3.44
CA ALA A 628 34.59 -18.98 2.38
C ALA A 628 33.95 -19.51 1.08
N GLY A 629 34.23 -20.77 0.71
CA GLY A 629 33.61 -21.40 -0.47
C GLY A 629 32.10 -21.60 -0.33
N LEU A 630 31.61 -22.02 0.85
CA LEU A 630 30.18 -22.14 1.14
C LEU A 630 29.54 -20.75 1.22
N ALA A 631 30.16 -19.82 1.95
CA ALA A 631 29.68 -18.45 2.09
C ALA A 631 29.52 -17.76 0.71
N ALA A 632 30.48 -17.95 -0.20
CA ALA A 632 30.41 -17.40 -1.56
C ALA A 632 29.23 -17.99 -2.37
N ARG A 633 28.96 -19.30 -2.24
CA ARG A 633 27.79 -19.93 -2.90
C ARG A 633 26.48 -19.40 -2.32
N LEU A 634 26.36 -19.29 -1.01
CA LEU A 634 25.17 -18.75 -0.35
C LEU A 634 24.96 -17.28 -0.68
N ALA A 635 26.03 -16.47 -0.75
CA ALA A 635 25.95 -15.07 -1.16
C ALA A 635 25.47 -14.91 -2.61
N ALA A 636 25.84 -15.83 -3.51
CA ALA A 636 25.34 -15.83 -4.88
C ALA A 636 23.82 -16.06 -4.94
N ILE A 637 23.30 -17.01 -4.15
CA ILE A 637 21.85 -17.26 -4.02
C ILE A 637 21.16 -16.05 -3.37
N ALA A 638 21.73 -15.53 -2.29
CA ALA A 638 21.20 -14.38 -1.54
C ALA A 638 21.07 -13.12 -2.42
N ARG A 639 22.02 -12.90 -3.34
CA ARG A 639 21.99 -11.77 -4.29
C ARG A 639 20.76 -11.80 -5.19
N ASP A 640 20.28 -12.99 -5.57
CA ASP A 640 19.09 -13.13 -6.40
C ASP A 640 17.80 -12.96 -5.57
N ARG A 641 17.90 -12.89 -4.23
CA ARG A 641 16.78 -12.87 -3.30
C ARG A 641 16.63 -11.57 -2.52
N ALA A 642 17.67 -10.75 -2.38
CA ALA A 642 17.60 -9.55 -1.55
C ALA A 642 18.29 -8.33 -2.14
N GLY A 643 17.80 -7.14 -1.76
CA GLY A 643 18.47 -5.89 -2.09
C GLY A 643 19.71 -5.62 -1.24
N ARG A 644 19.79 -6.15 -0.02
CA ARG A 644 20.96 -5.99 0.85
C ARG A 644 21.40 -7.29 1.51
N LEU A 645 22.68 -7.63 1.34
CA LEU A 645 23.31 -8.75 2.02
C LEU A 645 24.02 -8.24 3.27
N VAL A 646 23.83 -8.94 4.39
CA VAL A 646 24.46 -8.63 5.68
C VAL A 646 25.38 -9.80 6.04
N PHE A 647 26.60 -9.51 6.47
CA PHE A 647 27.58 -10.52 6.87
C PHE A 647 27.94 -10.31 8.33
N ASP A 648 27.90 -11.39 9.12
CA ASP A 648 28.29 -11.42 10.54
C ASP A 648 27.70 -10.27 11.37
N GLY A 649 26.42 -9.99 11.16
CA GLY A 649 25.69 -8.92 11.81
C GLY A 649 24.18 -9.13 11.69
N TYR A 650 23.39 -8.09 11.93
CA TYR A 650 21.92 -8.20 11.96
C TYR A 650 21.26 -7.18 11.04
N PRO A 651 20.14 -7.54 10.39
CA PRO A 651 19.55 -6.72 9.33
C PRO A 651 18.80 -5.47 9.82
N THR A 652 18.53 -5.36 11.12
CA THR A 652 17.70 -4.30 11.72
C THR A 652 18.29 -2.89 11.60
N GLY A 653 19.61 -2.77 11.53
CA GLY A 653 20.28 -1.51 11.20
C GLY A 653 20.15 -1.18 9.70
N VAL A 654 19.52 -0.05 9.39
CA VAL A 654 19.42 0.49 8.01
C VAL A 654 20.12 1.84 7.97
N THR A 655 21.30 1.91 7.37
CA THR A 655 22.07 3.16 7.30
C THR A 655 21.45 4.10 6.26
N VAL A 656 21.30 5.38 6.60
CA VAL A 656 20.93 6.41 5.61
C VAL A 656 22.24 6.95 5.02
N GLY A 657 22.55 6.56 3.80
CA GLY A 657 23.81 6.95 3.16
C GLY A 657 23.81 6.73 1.65
N TRP A 658 25.00 6.81 1.05
CA TRP A 658 25.16 6.80 -0.41
C TRP A 658 25.04 5.42 -1.06
N ALA A 659 25.35 4.36 -0.32
CA ALA A 659 25.40 2.98 -0.84
C ALA A 659 24.21 2.11 -0.40
N GLN A 660 23.23 2.69 0.31
CA GLN A 660 22.12 1.91 0.85
C GLN A 660 21.20 1.41 -0.27
N GLN A 661 20.86 0.13 -0.20
CA GLN A 661 19.79 -0.49 -0.97
C GLN A 661 18.74 -1.02 0.02
N HIS A 662 17.62 -0.32 0.14
CA HIS A 662 16.45 -0.74 0.92
C HIS A 662 15.31 -0.98 -0.07
N GLY A 663 15.11 -2.26 -0.36
CA GLY A 663 14.31 -2.79 -1.46
C GLY A 663 14.82 -4.21 -1.78
N GLY A 664 14.41 -4.76 -2.91
CA GLY A 664 14.75 -6.13 -3.32
C GLY A 664 13.70 -6.72 -4.27
N PRO A 665 13.85 -7.99 -4.69
CA PRO A 665 12.83 -8.66 -5.49
C PRO A 665 11.46 -8.70 -4.79
N TYR A 666 10.37 -8.76 -5.56
CA TYR A 666 9.02 -8.92 -5.01
C TYR A 666 8.93 -10.19 -4.13
N PRO A 667 8.22 -10.16 -2.99
CA PRO A 667 7.34 -9.11 -2.48
C PRO A 667 8.03 -7.98 -1.70
N ALA A 668 9.35 -7.96 -1.52
CA ALA A 668 10.01 -6.89 -0.75
C ALA A 668 9.64 -5.50 -1.27
N THR A 669 9.74 -5.30 -2.59
CA THR A 669 9.24 -4.09 -3.25
C THR A 669 8.61 -4.38 -4.61
N THR A 670 7.76 -3.47 -5.07
CA THR A 670 7.22 -3.44 -6.44
C THR A 670 8.23 -2.89 -7.46
N ALA A 671 9.36 -2.32 -7.01
CA ALA A 671 10.34 -1.66 -7.86
C ALA A 671 11.79 -2.09 -7.51
N PRO A 672 12.19 -3.34 -7.83
CA PRO A 672 13.45 -3.93 -7.37
C PRO A 672 14.72 -3.24 -7.87
N THR A 673 14.62 -2.39 -8.90
CA THR A 673 15.74 -1.62 -9.46
C THR A 673 16.00 -0.30 -8.74
N THR A 674 15.26 -0.02 -7.67
CA THR A 674 15.33 1.25 -6.93
C THR A 674 15.48 1.01 -5.43
N THR A 675 15.78 2.06 -4.67
CA THR A 675 15.83 2.03 -3.20
C THR A 675 14.90 3.09 -2.62
N SER A 676 14.27 2.80 -1.49
CA SER A 676 13.49 3.78 -0.72
C SER A 676 14.31 4.53 0.34
N VAL A 677 15.51 4.06 0.65
CA VAL A 677 16.42 4.68 1.64
C VAL A 677 17.81 4.91 1.03
N GLY A 678 18.41 6.04 1.40
CA GLY A 678 19.72 6.46 0.89
C GLY A 678 19.60 7.40 -0.30
N THR A 679 20.73 7.96 -0.73
CA THR A 679 20.73 9.08 -1.70
C THR A 679 20.19 8.68 -3.07
N ALA A 680 20.39 7.43 -3.49
CA ALA A 680 19.85 6.89 -4.74
C ALA A 680 18.31 6.85 -4.79
N ALA A 681 17.62 7.01 -3.65
CA ALA A 681 16.15 7.04 -3.60
C ALA A 681 15.56 8.23 -4.38
N ILE A 682 16.32 9.30 -4.60
CA ILE A 682 15.93 10.45 -5.43
C ILE A 682 15.59 10.05 -6.87
N ALA A 683 16.24 9.00 -7.40
CA ALA A 683 16.05 8.56 -8.78
C ALA A 683 14.63 8.08 -9.08
N ARG A 684 13.88 7.64 -8.06
CA ARG A 684 12.47 7.24 -8.18
C ARG A 684 11.56 8.38 -8.63
N PHE A 685 11.96 9.62 -8.37
CA PHE A 685 11.14 10.80 -8.61
C PHE A 685 11.65 11.65 -9.78
N LEU A 686 12.54 11.09 -10.59
CA LEU A 686 13.18 11.74 -11.72
C LEU A 686 12.92 10.99 -13.02
N ARG A 687 12.99 11.72 -14.15
CA ARG A 687 13.08 11.15 -15.50
C ARG A 687 14.08 11.91 -16.36
N PRO A 688 14.71 11.28 -17.35
CA PRO A 688 15.60 11.99 -18.26
C PRO A 688 14.84 12.79 -19.32
N VAL A 689 15.41 13.93 -19.72
CA VAL A 689 15.03 14.72 -20.90
C VAL A 689 16.28 15.04 -21.71
N ALA A 690 16.21 14.82 -23.02
CA ALA A 690 17.26 15.21 -23.97
C ALA A 690 16.87 16.46 -24.75
N TYR A 691 17.84 17.34 -24.96
CA TYR A 691 17.77 18.61 -25.66
C TYR A 691 18.73 18.50 -26.84
N GLN A 692 18.19 18.53 -28.06
CA GLN A 692 18.98 18.44 -29.28
C GLN A 692 19.01 19.80 -29.97
N ASP A 693 20.20 20.27 -30.33
CA ASP A 693 20.44 21.54 -31.02
C ASP A 693 19.74 22.73 -30.34
N CYS A 694 19.63 22.67 -29.00
CA CYS A 694 18.87 23.62 -28.21
C CYS A 694 19.63 24.95 -28.10
N PRO A 695 19.02 26.10 -28.47
CA PRO A 695 19.67 27.40 -28.35
C PRO A 695 20.12 27.71 -26.91
N PRO A 696 21.30 28.33 -26.70
CA PRO A 696 21.83 28.58 -25.36
C PRO A 696 20.88 29.28 -24.37
N PRO A 697 20.04 30.26 -24.76
CA PRO A 697 19.10 30.89 -23.84
C PRO A 697 17.97 29.99 -23.34
N LEU A 698 17.69 28.88 -24.04
CA LEU A 698 16.64 27.92 -23.71
C LEU A 698 17.18 26.69 -22.97
N LEU A 699 18.50 26.54 -22.87
CA LEU A 699 19.12 25.48 -22.11
C LEU A 699 18.92 25.69 -20.59
N PRO A 700 18.48 24.65 -19.86
CA PRO A 700 18.48 24.66 -18.41
C PRO A 700 19.88 25.01 -17.85
N PRO A 701 19.98 25.67 -16.69
CA PRO A 701 21.26 26.07 -16.11
C PRO A 701 22.30 24.94 -16.00
N ALA A 702 21.89 23.72 -15.67
CA ALA A 702 22.78 22.56 -15.59
C ALA A 702 23.40 22.13 -16.94
N LEU A 703 22.73 22.44 -18.06
CA LEU A 703 23.13 22.03 -19.41
C LEU A 703 23.91 23.10 -20.17
N ARG A 704 23.99 24.33 -19.65
CA ARG A 704 24.74 25.41 -20.29
C ARG A 704 26.25 25.18 -20.18
N ASP A 705 26.99 25.69 -21.16
CA ASP A 705 28.45 25.51 -21.24
C ASP A 705 29.17 26.10 -20.02
N ASP A 706 28.70 27.25 -19.55
CA ASP A 706 29.21 28.00 -18.39
C ASP A 706 28.94 27.31 -17.04
N ASN A 707 28.17 26.22 -17.00
CA ASN A 707 27.85 25.44 -15.80
C ASN A 707 27.53 26.30 -14.56
N PRO A 708 26.54 27.20 -14.62
CA PRO A 708 26.23 28.14 -13.54
C PRO A 708 25.92 27.45 -12.21
N TRP A 709 25.41 26.22 -12.24
CA TRP A 709 25.15 25.43 -11.04
C TRP A 709 26.37 24.70 -10.48
N ARG A 710 27.47 24.62 -11.24
CA ARG A 710 28.72 23.93 -10.89
C ARG A 710 28.48 22.47 -10.53
N VAL A 711 27.75 21.74 -11.38
CA VAL A 711 27.46 20.32 -11.17
C VAL A 711 28.42 19.42 -11.96
N PRO A 712 28.63 18.16 -11.54
CA PRO A 712 29.32 17.16 -12.35
C PRO A 712 28.63 16.94 -13.69
N ARG A 713 29.40 16.78 -14.77
CA ARG A 713 28.89 16.55 -16.13
C ARG A 713 29.69 15.45 -16.81
N ARG A 714 29.07 14.64 -17.66
CA ARG A 714 29.77 13.76 -18.59
C ARG A 714 29.80 14.39 -19.97
N VAL A 715 30.97 14.80 -20.45
CA VAL A 715 31.16 15.45 -21.77
C VAL A 715 31.88 14.47 -22.69
N ASP A 716 31.23 14.08 -23.79
CA ASP A 716 31.71 13.11 -24.78
C ASP A 716 32.30 11.84 -24.12
N GLY A 717 31.56 11.31 -23.15
CA GLY A 717 31.93 10.11 -22.39
C GLY A 717 32.84 10.35 -21.18
N THR A 718 33.48 11.52 -21.05
CA THR A 718 34.42 11.84 -19.96
C THR A 718 33.72 12.53 -18.80
N LEU A 719 33.91 12.05 -17.56
CA LEU A 719 33.39 12.73 -16.37
C LEU A 719 34.23 13.98 -16.06
N VAL A 720 33.57 15.13 -15.98
CA VAL A 720 34.13 16.43 -15.65
C VAL A 720 33.50 16.90 -14.34
N LEU A 721 34.33 17.13 -13.33
CA LEU A 721 33.91 17.66 -12.04
C LEU A 721 33.98 19.20 -12.06
N PRO A 722 33.11 19.90 -11.31
CA PRO A 722 33.24 21.33 -11.14
C PRO A 722 34.59 21.67 -10.47
N GLU A 723 35.30 22.68 -10.98
CA GLU A 723 36.53 23.17 -10.33
C GLU A 723 36.21 23.60 -8.89
N ALA A 724 37.07 23.26 -7.92
CA ALA A 724 36.95 23.75 -6.56
C ALA A 724 37.03 25.29 -6.55
N PRO A 725 36.26 26.00 -5.72
CA PRO A 725 36.41 27.45 -5.64
C PRO A 725 37.84 27.78 -5.21
N PRO A 726 38.50 28.80 -5.80
CA PRO A 726 39.82 29.20 -5.35
C PRO A 726 39.74 29.64 -3.88
N GLY A 727 40.29 28.82 -2.96
CA GLY A 727 40.47 29.16 -1.55
C GLY A 727 39.64 28.39 -0.49
N GLY A 728 38.96 27.28 -0.81
CA GLY A 728 38.19 26.50 0.19
C GLY A 728 38.76 25.12 0.47
N ALA A 729 39.21 24.86 1.70
CA ALA A 729 39.60 23.54 2.20
C ALA A 729 38.40 22.57 2.23
N CYS A 730 38.70 21.28 2.01
CA CYS A 730 37.75 20.16 2.05
C CYS A 730 36.96 20.05 3.35
#